data_AF-F0WST2-F1
#
_entry.id   AF-F0WST2-F1
#
_cell.length_a   1.000
_cell.length_b   1.000
_cell.length_c   1.000
_cell.angle_alpha   90.00
_cell.angle_beta   90.00
_cell.angle_gamma   90.00
#
_symmetry.space_group_name_H-M   'P 1'
#
loop_
_entity.id
_entity.type
_entity.pdbx_description
1 polymer ?
#
loop_
_entity_poly.entity_id
_entity_poly.type
_entity_poly.pdbx_seq_one_letter_code
_entity_poly.pdbx_strand_id
1 'polypeptide(L)'
;MRHPVTTSLVCVYIGLWFLGIFLQSDEKSSWFALSIADAIVMHIRPWIFLTAGSYHPYFIEMVLAVLSIILISRRVEIQLGSLALAQMLLFINIVSSFLLFSNIFCLYIISRNPVYVTTRFSGAMGSICGLLVAFMKPQLMEKMSILPFSKMRYYLFALVLLGWIMTFFGIAFVQSMPLQSVFVSMGPSASLGVYLGWYYLRFLHSTPDEPLGDISEEFRLSVIFPQQMAGYVDVIGSFFFGVVRLCGYFKIVPKHSGQSALPVTVKSEKSDPVAERRKARAMKALDEKLAKLARVIIQRIKYCIPRISTMSQHMNASWLGKLRNVDFNPKTLDEFKVKTINGGILSLLSIGLIGYLLVSELIFYLSVDIVDKMLVDGSRNRMVTINFDVEFPRMPCSIVTLESTGSSGEIHHDIQHSVHKQAIDLNGKILSAGMKLDSIGKAWTNQSDTVAEEKTVKVECGSCYGAGASGECCNTCEDVQQAYASRRWNIPSLHTIEQCQKSEIEKLLHSTVEEGCRIYGSIAVTKVHGKVLFAPAKALLSGYISTEEILDKTIKIFDTSHKINYLDFGERYPEMKSPLNGHNTILPKGTRGTYQYFLQVVPTAYYYLNGGIIDTNQYSVTQHYQELTPLGEQQLPMITFQYKFSPIMFQIEQRRRGYLQFLTSLCAILGGVFTMVGAVDSILFAYSNQFSSSPALTR
;
A
#
# COMPACT_ATOMS: atom_id res chain seq x y z
N MET A 1 -4.03 48.16 -38.27
CA MET A 1 -3.20 46.94 -38.14
C MET A 1 -3.87 46.02 -37.13
N ARG A 2 -4.41 44.88 -37.57
CA ARG A 2 -5.10 43.92 -36.69
C ARG A 2 -4.04 43.12 -35.93
N HIS A 3 -4.25 42.92 -34.62
CA HIS A 3 -3.42 42.10 -33.75
C HIS A 3 -4.09 40.72 -33.60
N PRO A 4 -3.99 39.83 -34.60
CA PRO A 4 -4.80 38.62 -34.68
C PRO A 4 -4.62 37.70 -33.46
N VAL A 5 -3.40 37.59 -32.92
CA VAL A 5 -3.13 36.65 -31.81
C VAL A 5 -3.57 37.24 -30.49
N THR A 6 -3.33 38.53 -30.25
CA THR A 6 -3.86 39.22 -29.06
C THR A 6 -5.38 39.14 -29.02
N THR A 7 -6.07 39.41 -30.12
CA THR A 7 -7.54 39.31 -30.19
C THR A 7 -8.01 37.87 -30.00
N SER A 8 -7.35 36.90 -30.64
CA SER A 8 -7.68 35.48 -30.48
C SER A 8 -7.52 35.00 -29.04
N LEU A 9 -6.43 35.37 -28.36
CA LEU A 9 -6.21 35.04 -26.95
C LEU A 9 -7.34 35.59 -26.09
N VAL A 10 -7.68 36.87 -26.21
CA VAL A 10 -8.78 37.47 -25.43
C VAL A 10 -10.10 36.72 -25.64
N CYS A 11 -10.42 36.34 -26.88
CA CYS A 11 -11.58 35.52 -27.18
C CYS A 11 -11.51 34.13 -26.53
N VAL A 12 -10.33 33.49 -26.50
CA VAL A 12 -10.12 32.19 -25.83
C VAL A 12 -10.30 32.31 -24.32
N TYR A 13 -9.73 33.33 -23.67
CA TYR A 13 -9.87 33.57 -22.23
C TYR A 13 -11.34 33.76 -21.82
N ILE A 14 -12.07 34.63 -22.55
CA ILE A 14 -13.49 34.89 -22.30
C ILE A 14 -14.34 33.66 -22.62
N GLY A 15 -14.04 32.98 -23.74
CA GLY A 15 -14.78 31.80 -24.20
C GLY A 15 -14.63 30.61 -23.25
N LEU A 16 -13.41 30.33 -22.77
CA LEU A 16 -13.17 29.26 -21.79
C LEU A 16 -13.81 29.56 -20.43
N TRP A 17 -13.84 30.82 -20.00
CA TRP A 17 -14.56 31.22 -18.80
C TRP A 17 -16.07 30.97 -18.94
N PHE A 18 -16.67 31.40 -20.06
CA PHE A 18 -18.08 31.18 -20.34
C PHE A 18 -18.42 29.69 -20.44
N LEU A 19 -17.64 28.91 -21.20
CA LEU A 19 -17.80 27.46 -21.28
C LEU A 19 -17.65 26.76 -19.92
N GLY A 20 -16.77 27.27 -19.06
CA GLY A 20 -16.63 26.82 -17.67
C GLY A 20 -17.94 26.92 -16.89
N ILE A 21 -18.68 28.04 -17.01
CA ILE A 21 -19.96 28.24 -16.33
C ILE A 21 -21.01 27.21 -16.75
N PHE A 22 -21.09 26.87 -18.05
CA PHE A 22 -22.11 25.93 -18.56
C PHE A 22 -21.74 24.46 -18.32
N LEU A 23 -20.46 24.11 -18.34
CA LEU A 23 -19.98 22.73 -18.23
C LEU A 23 -19.71 22.29 -16.78
N GLN A 24 -19.80 23.19 -15.81
CA GLN A 24 -19.62 22.92 -14.39
C GLN A 24 -20.93 22.43 -13.77
N SER A 25 -21.45 21.29 -14.25
CA SER A 25 -22.69 20.69 -13.72
C SER A 25 -22.50 19.88 -12.44
N ASP A 26 -21.25 19.64 -12.02
CA ASP A 26 -20.92 18.91 -10.79
C ASP A 26 -19.78 19.59 -10.05
N GLU A 27 -19.93 19.74 -8.73
CA GLU A 27 -18.95 20.29 -7.78
C GLU A 27 -17.57 19.58 -7.87
N LYS A 28 -17.54 18.38 -8.47
CA LYS A 28 -16.42 17.45 -8.50
C LYS A 28 -15.67 17.34 -9.84
N SER A 29 -16.11 17.92 -10.96
CA SER A 29 -15.33 17.84 -12.22
C SER A 29 -15.17 19.18 -12.94
N SER A 30 -13.93 19.57 -13.25
CA SER A 30 -13.64 20.68 -14.16
C SER A 30 -13.06 20.13 -15.46
N TRP A 31 -13.61 20.56 -16.59
CA TRP A 31 -13.18 20.09 -17.91
C TRP A 31 -11.89 20.73 -18.42
N PHE A 32 -11.47 21.84 -17.79
CA PHE A 32 -10.41 22.71 -18.31
C PHE A 32 -9.25 22.95 -17.32
N ALA A 33 -9.46 22.75 -16.02
CA ALA A 33 -8.43 22.94 -15.00
C ALA A 33 -7.56 21.68 -14.83
N LEU A 34 -6.27 21.87 -14.51
CA LEU A 34 -5.30 20.80 -14.31
C LEU A 34 -5.44 20.14 -12.94
N SER A 35 -5.71 18.84 -12.92
CA SER A 35 -5.69 18.03 -11.70
C SER A 35 -5.14 16.63 -11.99
N ILE A 36 -4.52 16.00 -10.99
CA ILE A 36 -3.98 14.64 -11.14
C ILE A 36 -5.10 13.63 -11.39
N ALA A 37 -6.22 13.78 -10.66
CA ALA A 37 -7.39 12.92 -10.82
C ALA A 37 -7.92 12.94 -12.26
N ASP A 38 -8.06 14.12 -12.85
CA ASP A 38 -8.64 14.29 -14.20
C ASP A 38 -7.66 13.91 -15.33
N ALA A 39 -6.35 14.02 -15.08
CA ALA A 39 -5.32 13.69 -16.07
C ALA A 39 -5.08 12.18 -16.22
N ILE A 40 -5.04 11.41 -15.11
CA ILE A 40 -4.63 10.00 -15.13
C ILE A 40 -5.71 9.04 -14.60
N VAL A 41 -6.51 9.43 -13.61
CA VAL A 41 -7.27 8.46 -12.78
C VAL A 41 -8.73 8.33 -13.20
N MET A 42 -9.47 9.43 -13.30
CA MET A 42 -10.94 9.39 -13.42
C MET A 42 -11.44 9.54 -14.87
N HIS A 43 -10.89 10.48 -15.64
CA HIS A 43 -11.50 10.89 -16.91
C HIS A 43 -10.55 10.99 -18.11
N ILE A 44 -9.25 10.74 -17.94
CA ILE A 44 -8.16 10.81 -18.95
C ILE A 44 -8.42 11.93 -19.99
N ARG A 45 -8.18 13.18 -19.60
CA ARG A 45 -8.46 14.38 -20.42
C ARG A 45 -7.16 15.08 -20.87
N PRO A 46 -6.56 14.70 -22.01
CA PRO A 46 -5.24 15.22 -22.42
C PRO A 46 -5.25 16.71 -22.82
N TRP A 47 -6.39 17.26 -23.25
CA TRP A 47 -6.51 18.68 -23.62
C TRP A 47 -6.29 19.64 -22.45
N ILE A 48 -6.37 19.15 -21.21
CA ILE A 48 -6.17 19.96 -20.00
C ILE A 48 -4.79 20.61 -19.96
N PHE A 49 -3.75 19.95 -20.50
CA PHE A 49 -2.41 20.54 -20.60
C PHE A 49 -2.34 21.77 -21.53
N LEU A 50 -3.32 21.92 -22.44
CA LEU A 50 -3.45 23.08 -23.30
C LEU A 50 -4.37 24.13 -22.69
N THR A 51 -5.46 23.73 -22.04
CA THR A 51 -6.48 24.66 -21.54
C THR A 51 -6.16 25.25 -20.17
N ALA A 52 -5.38 24.56 -19.33
CA ALA A 52 -5.17 24.96 -17.93
C ALA A 52 -4.53 26.34 -17.75
N GLY A 53 -3.59 26.74 -18.62
CA GLY A 53 -2.97 28.08 -18.57
C GLY A 53 -3.83 29.20 -19.17
N SER A 54 -4.94 28.89 -19.82
CA SER A 54 -5.87 29.87 -20.40
C SER A 54 -7.25 29.89 -19.73
N TYR A 55 -7.56 28.88 -18.93
CA TYR A 55 -8.77 28.83 -18.13
C TYR A 55 -8.58 29.58 -16.81
N HIS A 56 -9.59 30.37 -16.42
CA HIS A 56 -9.65 31.03 -15.13
C HIS A 56 -11.04 30.80 -14.54
N PRO A 57 -11.18 30.22 -13.34
CA PRO A 57 -12.49 29.93 -12.76
C PRO A 57 -13.16 31.18 -12.17
N TYR A 58 -12.38 32.19 -11.75
CA TYR A 58 -12.90 33.39 -11.10
C TYR A 58 -12.99 34.57 -12.06
N PHE A 59 -14.11 35.31 -12.01
CA PHE A 59 -14.36 36.46 -12.88
C PHE A 59 -13.29 37.56 -12.73
N ILE A 60 -12.95 37.93 -11.50
CA ILE A 60 -11.95 39.00 -11.24
C ILE A 60 -10.58 38.59 -11.79
N GLU A 61 -10.19 37.34 -11.60
CA GLU A 61 -8.92 36.81 -12.10
C GLU A 61 -8.87 36.82 -13.63
N MET A 62 -9.95 36.41 -14.29
CA MET A 62 -10.09 36.47 -15.75
C MET A 62 -9.96 37.91 -16.27
N VAL A 63 -10.65 38.88 -15.65
CA VAL A 63 -10.57 40.29 -16.03
C VAL A 63 -9.13 40.81 -15.90
N LEU A 64 -8.45 40.52 -14.79
CA LEU A 64 -7.05 40.93 -14.58
C LEU A 64 -6.09 40.29 -15.58
N ALA A 65 -6.28 39.00 -15.90
CA ALA A 65 -5.49 38.30 -16.90
C ALA A 65 -5.69 38.90 -18.31
N VAL A 66 -6.94 39.15 -18.71
CA VAL A 66 -7.27 39.76 -20.01
C VAL A 66 -6.67 41.16 -20.13
N LEU A 67 -6.80 42.01 -19.10
CA LEU A 67 -6.21 43.36 -19.10
C LEU A 67 -4.68 43.30 -19.22
N SER A 68 -4.03 42.40 -18.47
CA SER A 68 -2.57 42.22 -18.51
C SER A 68 -2.09 41.76 -19.88
N ILE A 69 -2.79 40.80 -20.49
CA ILE A 69 -2.48 40.30 -21.82
C ILE A 69 -2.65 41.41 -22.86
N ILE A 70 -3.75 42.17 -22.86
CA ILE A 70 -3.97 43.25 -23.84
C ILE A 70 -2.84 44.29 -23.78
N LEU A 71 -2.40 44.67 -22.59
CA LEU A 71 -1.35 45.68 -22.40
C LEU A 71 0.02 45.22 -22.93
N ILE A 72 0.40 43.98 -22.63
CA ILE A 72 1.74 43.45 -22.93
C ILE A 72 1.78 42.84 -24.34
N SER A 73 0.87 41.91 -24.65
CA SER A 73 0.91 41.15 -25.90
C SER A 73 0.73 42.01 -27.14
N ARG A 74 -0.05 43.10 -27.08
CA ARG A 74 -0.19 44.03 -28.20
C ARG A 74 1.14 44.66 -28.63
N ARG A 75 2.02 44.96 -27.66
CA ARG A 75 3.34 45.52 -27.93
C ARG A 75 4.31 44.45 -28.43
N VAL A 76 4.29 43.27 -27.81
CA VAL A 76 5.16 42.15 -28.19
C VAL A 76 4.80 41.62 -29.58
N GLU A 77 3.51 41.58 -29.94
CA GLU A 77 3.05 41.11 -31.27
C GLU A 77 3.58 41.98 -32.41
N ILE A 78 3.78 43.28 -32.17
CA ILE A 78 4.41 44.19 -33.13
C ILE A 78 5.91 43.87 -33.30
N GLN A 79 6.58 43.51 -32.21
CA GLN A 79 8.04 43.29 -32.21
C GLN A 79 8.44 41.89 -32.69
N LEU A 80 7.74 40.85 -32.25
CA LEU A 80 8.09 39.45 -32.48
C LEU A 80 7.35 38.85 -33.69
N GLY A 81 6.24 39.47 -34.10
CA GLY A 81 5.30 38.90 -35.06
C GLY A 81 4.29 37.94 -34.42
N SER A 82 3.12 37.82 -35.06
CA SER A 82 1.99 37.06 -34.54
C SER A 82 2.27 35.55 -34.40
N LEU A 83 2.85 34.92 -35.42
CA LEU A 83 3.13 33.49 -35.42
C LEU A 83 4.12 33.10 -34.32
N ALA A 84 5.22 33.85 -34.17
CA ALA A 84 6.24 33.57 -33.17
C ALA A 84 5.70 33.76 -31.74
N LEU A 85 4.85 34.77 -31.53
CA LEU A 85 4.18 34.99 -30.25
C LEU A 85 3.22 33.84 -29.89
N ALA A 86 2.44 33.35 -30.86
CA ALA A 86 1.54 32.22 -30.65
C ALA A 86 2.30 30.94 -30.31
N GLN A 87 3.39 30.64 -31.03
CA GLN A 87 4.25 29.48 -30.77
C GLN A 87 4.90 29.56 -29.38
N MET A 88 5.40 30.73 -28.99
CA MET A 88 5.99 30.96 -27.67
C MET A 88 4.98 30.70 -26.54
N LEU A 89 3.78 31.27 -26.64
CA LEU A 89 2.75 31.11 -25.62
C LEU A 89 2.24 29.68 -25.52
N LEU A 90 2.06 28.99 -26.65
CA LEU A 90 1.66 27.59 -26.67
C LEU A 90 2.75 26.71 -26.04
N PHE A 91 4.03 26.96 -26.35
CA PHE A 91 5.15 26.25 -25.74
C PHE A 91 5.19 26.46 -24.22
N ILE A 92 5.09 27.71 -23.75
CA ILE A 92 5.10 28.02 -22.32
C ILE A 92 3.93 27.33 -21.61
N ASN A 93 2.72 27.41 -22.16
CA ASN A 93 1.52 26.84 -21.53
C ASN A 93 1.60 25.30 -21.40
N ILE A 94 1.96 24.60 -22.48
CA ILE A 94 2.04 23.12 -22.46
C ILE A 94 3.17 22.66 -21.53
N VAL A 95 4.37 23.23 -21.67
CA VAL A 95 5.53 22.77 -20.89
C VAL A 95 5.39 23.14 -19.42
N SER A 96 4.90 24.35 -19.09
CA SER A 96 4.65 24.72 -17.69
C SER A 96 3.56 23.86 -17.05
N SER A 97 2.47 23.56 -17.77
CA SER A 97 1.40 22.68 -17.28
C SER A 97 1.92 21.27 -17.02
N PHE A 98 2.77 20.73 -17.91
CA PHE A 98 3.40 19.41 -17.70
C PHE A 98 4.36 19.40 -16.50
N LEU A 99 5.20 20.43 -16.36
CA LEU A 99 6.13 20.53 -15.24
C LEU A 99 5.41 20.72 -13.90
N LEU A 100 4.34 21.51 -13.87
CA LEU A 100 3.47 21.65 -12.69
C LEU A 100 2.81 20.33 -12.34
N PHE A 101 2.26 19.62 -13.32
CA PHE A 101 1.70 18.28 -13.13
C PHE A 101 2.74 17.33 -12.52
N SER A 102 3.95 17.27 -13.08
CA SER A 102 5.03 16.42 -12.56
C SER A 102 5.44 16.82 -11.14
N ASN A 103 5.51 18.12 -10.83
CA ASN A 103 5.88 18.59 -9.50
C ASN A 103 4.85 18.19 -8.44
N ILE A 104 3.55 18.40 -8.72
CA ILE A 104 2.47 18.05 -7.80
C ILE A 104 2.34 16.52 -7.67
N PHE A 105 2.56 15.77 -8.75
CA PHE A 105 2.59 14.31 -8.70
C PHE A 105 3.73 13.79 -7.81
N CYS A 106 4.93 14.37 -7.92
CA CYS A 106 6.04 14.07 -7.01
C CYS A 106 5.70 14.44 -5.56
N LEU A 107 5.10 15.61 -5.32
CA LEU A 107 4.65 16.01 -3.98
C LEU A 107 3.60 15.06 -3.40
N TYR A 108 2.69 14.53 -4.23
CA TYR A 108 1.73 13.51 -3.82
C TYR A 108 2.43 12.20 -3.42
N ILE A 109 3.40 11.73 -4.20
CA ILE A 109 4.16 10.52 -3.89
C ILE A 109 4.90 10.65 -2.55
N ILE A 110 5.50 11.82 -2.30
CA ILE A 110 6.27 12.10 -1.08
C ILE A 110 5.35 12.28 0.14
N SER A 111 4.33 13.12 0.03
CA SER A 111 3.47 13.50 1.15
C SER A 111 2.36 12.49 1.45
N ARG A 112 1.99 11.65 0.47
CA ARG A 112 0.83 10.74 0.49
C ARG A 112 -0.50 11.41 0.85
N ASN A 113 -0.59 12.73 0.74
CA ASN A 113 -1.79 13.47 1.08
C ASN A 113 -2.76 13.52 -0.11
N PRO A 114 -4.02 13.07 0.04
CA PRO A 114 -4.98 13.03 -1.07
C PRO A 114 -5.35 14.42 -1.62
N VAL A 115 -5.09 15.50 -0.87
CA VAL A 115 -5.34 16.88 -1.31
C VAL A 115 -4.60 17.22 -2.61
N TYR A 116 -3.39 16.69 -2.82
CA TYR A 116 -2.64 16.94 -4.05
C TYR A 116 -3.25 16.28 -5.29
N VAL A 117 -4.06 15.23 -5.10
CA VAL A 117 -4.72 14.52 -6.21
C VAL A 117 -5.98 15.25 -6.67
N THR A 118 -6.69 15.89 -5.74
CA THR A 118 -8.01 16.52 -5.98
C THR A 118 -7.94 18.02 -6.21
N THR A 119 -6.83 18.67 -5.83
CA THR A 119 -6.62 20.09 -6.09
C THR A 119 -6.53 20.38 -7.60
N ARG A 120 -7.15 21.49 -8.01
CA ARG A 120 -7.26 21.89 -9.42
C ARG A 120 -6.49 23.19 -9.64
N PHE A 121 -5.58 23.19 -10.60
CA PHE A 121 -4.69 24.29 -10.91
C PHE A 121 -5.06 24.89 -12.26
N SER A 122 -5.10 26.22 -12.30
CA SER A 122 -5.42 26.99 -13.50
C SER A 122 -4.86 28.39 -13.38
N GLY A 123 -4.47 29.00 -14.49
CA GLY A 123 -4.11 30.41 -14.54
C GLY A 123 -3.00 30.77 -15.52
N ALA A 124 -3.05 32.01 -16.02
CA ALA A 124 -2.15 32.54 -17.03
C ALA A 124 -0.84 33.14 -16.50
N MET A 125 -0.52 32.98 -15.21
CA MET A 125 0.65 33.66 -14.61
C MET A 125 1.96 33.30 -15.34
N GLY A 126 2.16 32.04 -15.71
CA GLY A 126 3.33 31.63 -16.49
C GLY A 126 3.40 32.30 -17.87
N SER A 127 2.28 32.40 -18.57
CA SER A 127 2.16 33.08 -19.87
C SER A 127 2.40 34.59 -19.77
N ILE A 128 1.88 35.24 -18.72
CA ILE A 128 2.09 36.67 -18.46
C ILE A 128 3.57 36.96 -18.17
N CYS A 129 4.22 36.13 -17.34
CA CYS A 129 5.65 36.24 -17.08
C CYS A 129 6.50 36.05 -18.33
N GLY A 130 6.19 35.04 -19.15
CA GLY A 130 6.91 34.81 -20.40
C GLY A 130 6.73 35.93 -21.43
N LEU A 131 5.51 36.49 -21.53
CA LEU A 131 5.24 37.70 -22.32
C LEU A 131 6.04 38.90 -21.81
N LEU A 132 6.18 39.04 -20.49
CA LEU A 132 6.98 40.11 -19.90
C LEU A 132 8.47 39.95 -20.23
N VAL A 133 9.02 38.73 -20.25
CA VAL A 133 10.40 38.48 -20.75
C VAL A 133 10.54 38.93 -22.20
N ALA A 134 9.60 38.55 -23.06
CA ALA A 134 9.61 38.95 -24.47
C ALA A 134 9.52 40.46 -24.66
N PHE A 135 8.68 41.12 -23.85
CA PHE A 135 8.56 42.58 -23.82
C PHE A 135 9.86 43.27 -23.37
N MET A 136 10.59 42.68 -22.41
CA MET A 136 11.84 43.25 -21.88
C MET A 136 13.06 42.99 -22.79
N LYS A 137 13.01 42.01 -23.70
CA LYS A 137 14.13 41.62 -24.56
C LYS A 137 14.84 42.82 -25.24
N PRO A 138 14.13 43.79 -25.85
CA PRO A 138 14.79 44.89 -26.57
C PRO A 138 15.46 45.93 -25.68
N GLN A 139 15.14 45.99 -24.38
CA GLN A 139 15.53 47.08 -23.46
C GLN A 139 16.01 46.56 -22.10
N LEU A 140 16.73 45.43 -22.08
CA LEU A 140 17.09 44.70 -20.86
C LEU A 140 17.90 45.54 -19.84
N MET A 141 18.53 46.64 -20.27
CA MET A 141 19.39 47.50 -19.45
C MET A 141 18.77 48.85 -19.04
N GLU A 142 17.58 49.22 -19.54
CA GLU A 142 16.96 50.52 -19.30
C GLU A 142 15.86 50.48 -18.21
N LYS A 143 15.70 51.58 -17.46
CA LYS A 143 14.60 51.73 -16.47
C LYS A 143 13.28 51.95 -17.23
N MET A 144 12.36 50.99 -17.16
CA MET A 144 11.07 51.05 -17.85
C MET A 144 9.95 51.64 -16.97
N SER A 145 8.92 52.21 -17.60
CA SER A 145 7.66 52.59 -16.97
C SER A 145 6.52 51.80 -17.62
N ILE A 146 5.99 50.82 -16.87
CA ILE A 146 4.80 50.06 -17.24
C ILE A 146 3.54 50.71 -16.63
N LEU A 147 3.68 51.26 -15.42
CA LEU A 147 2.66 52.02 -14.69
C LEU A 147 3.06 53.50 -14.60
N PRO A 148 2.11 54.44 -14.66
CA PRO A 148 2.39 55.89 -14.71
C PRO A 148 3.11 56.43 -13.46
N PHE A 149 3.11 55.68 -12.35
CA PHE A 149 3.60 56.16 -11.05
C PHE A 149 4.99 55.64 -10.61
N SER A 150 5.64 54.71 -11.34
CA SER A 150 6.99 54.25 -10.97
C SER A 150 7.84 53.79 -12.15
N LYS A 151 9.16 54.06 -12.08
CA LYS A 151 10.19 53.52 -13.00
C LYS A 151 11.00 52.46 -12.25
N MET A 152 10.84 51.18 -12.59
CA MET A 152 11.59 50.09 -11.96
C MET A 152 12.45 49.35 -12.97
N ARG A 153 13.65 48.92 -12.56
CA ARG A 153 14.56 48.10 -13.39
C ARG A 153 14.20 46.61 -13.33
N TYR A 154 13.68 46.12 -12.20
CA TYR A 154 13.51 44.70 -11.92
C TYR A 154 12.02 44.29 -11.74
N TYR A 155 11.15 44.66 -12.69
CA TYR A 155 9.71 44.30 -12.62
C TYR A 155 9.48 42.78 -12.58
N LEU A 156 10.26 42.04 -13.34
CA LEU A 156 10.14 40.58 -13.43
C LEU A 156 10.50 39.88 -12.11
N PHE A 157 11.56 40.34 -11.44
CA PHE A 157 11.92 39.86 -10.11
C PHE A 157 10.86 40.23 -9.06
N ALA A 158 10.34 41.45 -9.09
CA ALA A 158 9.28 41.88 -8.17
C ALA A 158 8.00 41.03 -8.31
N LEU A 159 7.64 40.66 -9.55
CA LEU A 159 6.47 39.84 -9.84
C LEU A 159 6.67 38.38 -9.38
N VAL A 160 7.86 37.81 -9.61
CA VAL A 160 8.22 36.48 -9.09
C VAL A 160 8.20 36.48 -7.55
N LEU A 161 8.76 37.51 -6.90
CA LEU A 161 8.74 37.66 -5.45
C LEU A 161 7.31 37.73 -4.91
N LEU A 162 6.46 38.56 -5.54
CA LEU A 162 5.04 38.67 -5.20
C LEU A 162 4.32 37.32 -5.35
N GLY A 163 4.60 36.58 -6.44
CA GLY A 163 4.04 35.24 -6.66
C GLY A 163 4.42 34.25 -5.57
N TRP A 164 5.67 34.25 -5.12
CA TRP A 164 6.12 33.41 -4.00
C TRP A 164 5.50 33.83 -2.66
N ILE A 165 5.40 35.14 -2.39
CA ILE A 165 4.71 35.65 -1.19
C ILE A 165 3.25 35.16 -1.16
N MET A 166 2.54 35.25 -2.29
CA MET A 166 1.17 34.74 -2.41
C MET A 166 1.08 33.22 -2.26
N THR A 167 2.09 32.48 -2.71
CA THR A 167 2.17 31.03 -2.53
C THR A 167 2.33 30.66 -1.06
N PHE A 168 3.25 31.31 -0.34
CA PHE A 168 3.43 31.10 1.10
C PHE A 168 2.18 31.49 1.90
N PHE A 169 1.54 32.61 1.54
CA PHE A 169 0.26 33.01 2.14
C PHE A 169 -0.84 31.99 1.88
N GLY A 170 -0.95 31.48 0.64
CA GLY A 170 -1.91 30.44 0.25
C GLY A 170 -1.72 29.12 1.00
N ILE A 171 -0.47 28.75 1.32
CA ILE A 171 -0.15 27.56 2.13
C ILE A 171 -0.50 27.78 3.61
N ALA A 172 -0.25 28.98 4.16
CA ALA A 172 -0.34 29.25 5.59
C ALA A 172 -1.75 29.60 6.11
N PHE A 173 -2.56 30.33 5.33
CA PHE A 173 -3.80 30.96 5.85
C PHE A 173 -5.09 30.54 5.14
N VAL A 174 -5.02 29.76 4.06
CA VAL A 174 -6.17 29.56 3.14
C VAL A 174 -6.65 28.11 3.15
N GLN A 175 -6.86 27.52 4.34
CA GLN A 175 -7.47 26.17 4.45
C GLN A 175 -9.01 26.18 4.27
N SER A 176 -9.64 27.36 4.19
CA SER A 176 -11.10 27.51 4.23
C SER A 176 -11.74 28.12 2.98
N MET A 177 -10.97 28.41 1.91
CA MET A 177 -11.48 29.14 0.73
C MET A 177 -11.23 28.37 -0.58
N PRO A 178 -12.17 28.47 -1.55
CA PRO A 178 -12.03 27.81 -2.85
C PRO A 178 -10.85 28.36 -3.70
N LEU A 179 -10.36 29.56 -3.39
CA LEU A 179 -9.25 30.24 -4.07
C LEU A 179 -7.85 29.66 -3.75
N GLN A 180 -7.75 28.67 -2.86
CA GLN A 180 -6.47 28.13 -2.38
C GLN A 180 -5.53 27.69 -3.52
N SER A 181 -6.07 26.99 -4.53
CA SER A 181 -5.24 26.42 -5.59
C SER A 181 -4.63 27.45 -6.54
N VAL A 182 -5.29 28.61 -6.71
CA VAL A 182 -4.77 29.72 -7.51
C VAL A 182 -3.55 30.30 -6.81
N PHE A 183 -3.66 30.66 -5.53
CA PHE A 183 -2.55 31.26 -4.78
C PHE A 183 -1.34 30.32 -4.66
N VAL A 184 -1.57 29.03 -4.41
CA VAL A 184 -0.49 28.03 -4.27
C VAL A 184 0.29 27.83 -5.57
N SER A 185 -0.33 28.01 -6.74
CA SER A 185 0.35 27.83 -8.03
C SER A 185 1.00 29.09 -8.61
N MET A 186 0.71 30.28 -8.08
CA MET A 186 1.21 31.56 -8.63
C MET A 186 2.74 31.66 -8.65
N GLY A 187 3.43 31.29 -7.57
CA GLY A 187 4.90 31.38 -7.48
C GLY A 187 5.61 30.41 -8.43
N PRO A 188 5.32 29.10 -8.37
CA PRO A 188 5.90 28.11 -9.26
C PRO A 188 5.59 28.37 -10.75
N SER A 189 4.37 28.79 -11.09
CA SER A 189 4.02 29.11 -12.48
C SER A 189 4.74 30.37 -12.97
N ALA A 190 4.91 31.39 -12.13
CA ALA A 190 5.66 32.60 -12.47
C ALA A 190 7.14 32.30 -12.75
N SER A 191 7.80 31.52 -11.89
CA SER A 191 9.22 31.17 -12.06
C SER A 191 9.46 30.30 -13.30
N LEU A 192 8.59 29.31 -13.53
CA LEU A 192 8.63 28.49 -14.75
C LEU A 192 8.35 29.34 -16.01
N GLY A 193 7.41 30.28 -15.96
CA GLY A 193 7.09 31.16 -17.07
C GLY A 193 8.25 32.06 -17.49
N VAL A 194 8.98 32.63 -16.52
CA VAL A 194 10.20 33.40 -16.77
C VAL A 194 11.26 32.54 -17.45
N TYR A 195 11.53 31.37 -16.87
CA TYR A 195 12.55 30.46 -17.36
C TYR A 195 12.23 29.95 -18.77
N LEU A 196 11.00 29.49 -19.01
CA LEU A 196 10.56 28.97 -20.30
C LEU A 196 10.48 30.07 -21.37
N GLY A 197 10.08 31.29 -21.00
CA GLY A 197 10.11 32.45 -21.90
C GLY A 197 11.53 32.81 -22.34
N TRP A 198 12.48 32.86 -21.39
CA TRP A 198 13.89 33.05 -21.68
C TRP A 198 14.46 31.92 -22.55
N TYR A 199 14.16 30.67 -22.19
CA TYR A 199 14.61 29.48 -22.90
C TYR A 199 14.13 29.49 -24.36
N TYR A 200 12.84 29.79 -24.58
CA TYR A 200 12.26 29.86 -25.91
C TYR A 200 12.94 30.93 -26.76
N LEU A 201 13.09 32.15 -26.25
CA LEU A 201 13.70 33.26 -26.99
C LEU A 201 15.20 33.04 -27.27
N ARG A 202 15.91 32.34 -26.39
CA ARG A 202 17.35 32.06 -26.51
C ARG A 202 17.65 30.90 -27.45
N PHE A 203 16.81 29.87 -27.50
CA PHE A 203 17.15 28.61 -28.21
C PHE A 203 16.16 28.20 -29.29
N LEU A 204 14.86 28.45 -29.12
CA LEU A 204 13.81 27.92 -29.99
C LEU A 204 13.27 28.95 -30.99
N HIS A 205 13.34 30.24 -30.65
CA HIS A 205 12.91 31.31 -31.53
C HIS A 205 13.85 31.41 -32.73
N SER A 206 13.29 31.32 -33.93
CA SER A 206 14.02 31.41 -35.19
C SER A 206 13.40 32.51 -36.04
N THR A 207 14.26 33.40 -36.52
CA THR A 207 13.90 34.51 -37.42
C THR A 207 14.61 34.25 -38.75
N PRO A 208 14.05 34.66 -39.91
CA PRO A 208 14.75 34.53 -41.20
C PRO A 208 16.19 35.07 -41.20
N ASP A 209 16.51 36.08 -40.38
CA ASP A 209 17.85 36.66 -40.25
C ASP A 209 18.77 35.91 -39.25
N GLU A 210 18.19 35.21 -38.27
CA GLU A 210 18.89 34.47 -37.22
C GLU A 210 18.30 33.04 -37.10
N PRO A 211 18.93 32.02 -37.71
CA PRO A 211 18.36 30.67 -37.79
C PRO A 211 18.34 29.93 -36.44
N LEU A 212 19.16 30.36 -35.48
CA LEU A 212 19.12 29.95 -34.07
C LEU A 212 18.81 31.17 -33.21
N GLY A 213 18.15 30.95 -32.06
CA GLY A 213 17.79 32.03 -31.13
C GLY A 213 18.99 32.83 -30.58
N ASP A 214 18.68 33.81 -29.73
CA ASP A 214 19.65 34.81 -29.29
C ASP A 214 20.63 34.26 -28.23
N ILE A 215 21.76 33.73 -28.70
CA ILE A 215 22.82 33.14 -27.85
C ILE A 215 23.73 34.21 -27.22
N SER A 216 23.49 35.50 -27.47
CA SER A 216 24.34 36.58 -26.97
C SER A 216 24.55 36.53 -25.45
N GLU A 217 25.70 37.07 -25.01
CA GLU A 217 26.00 37.21 -23.59
C GLU A 217 25.13 38.28 -22.92
N GLU A 218 24.59 39.21 -23.71
CA GLU A 218 23.70 40.28 -23.28
C GLU A 218 22.33 39.73 -22.84
N PHE A 219 21.89 38.59 -23.41
CA PHE A 219 20.62 37.93 -23.08
C PHE A 219 20.79 36.71 -22.15
N ARG A 220 21.77 36.73 -21.23
CA ARG A 220 21.91 35.69 -20.19
C ARG A 220 20.82 35.80 -19.13
N LEU A 221 20.40 34.65 -18.58
CA LEU A 221 19.34 34.60 -17.55
C LEU A 221 19.71 35.43 -16.31
N SER A 222 20.98 35.45 -15.91
CA SER A 222 21.49 36.23 -14.77
C SER A 222 21.35 37.74 -14.93
N VAL A 223 21.33 38.27 -16.17
CA VAL A 223 21.18 39.71 -16.45
C VAL A 223 19.75 40.19 -16.13
N ILE A 224 18.77 39.29 -16.15
CA ILE A 224 17.36 39.59 -15.84
C ILE A 224 17.16 39.84 -14.33
N PHE A 225 18.05 39.32 -13.48
CA PHE A 225 17.96 39.39 -12.03
C PHE A 225 18.97 40.36 -11.42
N PRO A 226 18.75 40.84 -10.17
CA PRO A 226 19.72 41.68 -9.47
C PRO A 226 21.09 41.00 -9.32
N GLN A 227 22.17 41.78 -9.31
CA GLN A 227 23.56 41.28 -9.26
C GLN A 227 23.83 40.33 -8.07
N GLN A 228 23.11 40.48 -6.95
CA GLN A 228 23.28 39.58 -5.79
C GLN A 228 22.86 38.13 -6.08
N MET A 229 21.95 37.91 -7.03
CA MET A 229 21.42 36.58 -7.38
C MET A 229 22.06 36.01 -8.65
N ALA A 230 22.86 36.81 -9.37
CA ALA A 230 23.45 36.43 -10.65
C ALA A 230 24.25 35.13 -10.58
N GLY A 231 25.06 34.94 -9.53
CA GLY A 231 25.87 33.73 -9.34
C GLY A 231 25.03 32.46 -9.18
N TYR A 232 23.95 32.51 -8.39
CA TYR A 232 23.05 31.35 -8.21
C TYR A 232 22.27 31.02 -9.48
N VAL A 233 21.80 32.04 -10.18
CA VAL A 233 21.03 31.88 -11.42
C VAL A 233 21.91 31.38 -12.56
N ASP A 234 23.18 31.78 -12.63
CA ASP A 234 24.14 31.28 -13.63
C ASP A 234 24.46 29.80 -13.46
N VAL A 235 24.56 29.29 -12.23
CA VAL A 235 24.73 27.84 -11.97
C VAL A 235 23.55 27.05 -12.51
N ILE A 236 22.33 27.52 -12.22
CA ILE A 236 21.08 26.88 -12.69
C ILE A 236 20.99 26.95 -14.22
N GLY A 237 21.23 28.13 -14.80
CA GLY A 237 21.21 28.33 -16.25
C GLY A 237 22.24 27.46 -16.99
N SER A 238 23.43 27.31 -16.42
CA SER A 238 24.52 26.50 -16.99
C SER A 238 24.26 25.00 -16.89
N PHE A 239 23.62 24.53 -15.81
CA PHE A 239 23.21 23.14 -15.66
C PHE A 239 22.23 22.73 -16.76
N PHE A 240 21.16 23.52 -16.97
CA PHE A 240 20.18 23.22 -18.00
C PHE A 240 20.76 23.36 -19.41
N PHE A 241 21.67 24.32 -19.64
CA PHE A 241 22.42 24.40 -20.89
C PHE A 241 23.24 23.13 -21.14
N GLY A 242 23.85 22.56 -20.10
CA GLY A 242 24.53 21.27 -20.14
C GLY A 242 23.59 20.10 -20.48
N VAL A 243 22.39 20.06 -19.89
CA VAL A 243 21.36 19.04 -20.17
C VAL A 243 20.89 19.09 -21.62
N VAL A 244 20.69 20.29 -22.17
CA VAL A 244 20.27 20.48 -23.58
C VAL A 244 21.40 20.09 -24.53
N ARG A 245 22.66 20.37 -24.16
CA ARG A 245 23.84 19.88 -24.89
C ARG A 245 23.93 18.36 -24.87
N LEU A 246 23.54 17.71 -23.77
CA LEU A 246 23.48 16.25 -23.64
C LEU A 246 22.35 15.65 -24.50
N CYS A 247 21.22 16.34 -24.65
CA CYS A 247 20.07 15.89 -25.44
C CYS A 247 20.25 16.06 -26.96
N GLY A 248 21.39 16.59 -27.44
CA GLY A 248 21.76 16.59 -28.86
C GLY A 248 20.94 17.51 -29.77
N TYR A 249 20.15 18.44 -29.24
CA TYR A 249 19.22 19.27 -30.02
C TYR A 249 19.89 20.28 -30.97
N PHE A 250 21.21 20.50 -30.89
CA PHE A 250 21.91 21.49 -31.71
C PHE A 250 23.22 20.95 -32.31
N LYS A 251 23.24 20.74 -33.63
CA LYS A 251 24.48 20.63 -34.41
C LYS A 251 25.08 22.03 -34.57
N ILE A 252 26.31 22.22 -34.10
CA ILE A 252 27.06 23.47 -34.29
C ILE A 252 27.45 23.58 -35.77
N VAL A 253 26.98 24.62 -36.46
CA VAL A 253 27.62 25.11 -37.70
C VAL A 253 28.60 26.21 -37.29
N PRO A 254 29.92 26.05 -37.48
CA PRO A 254 30.88 27.09 -37.13
C PRO A 254 30.78 28.24 -38.13
N LYS A 255 30.52 29.47 -37.66
CA LYS A 255 30.54 30.69 -38.48
C LYS A 255 31.86 31.43 -38.26
N HIS A 256 32.63 31.62 -39.35
CA HIS A 256 33.80 32.51 -39.42
C HIS A 256 33.40 33.94 -39.03
N SER A 257 34.08 34.55 -38.05
CA SER A 257 33.95 35.97 -37.75
C SER A 257 34.99 36.80 -38.51
N GLY A 258 34.53 37.55 -39.51
CA GLY A 258 35.16 38.77 -39.97
C GLY A 258 34.63 39.96 -39.17
N GLN A 259 35.57 40.77 -38.67
CA GLN A 259 35.60 42.23 -38.42
C GLN A 259 34.27 43.01 -38.65
N SER A 260 33.87 44.00 -37.84
CA SER A 260 34.62 45.09 -37.20
C SER A 260 33.69 45.99 -36.35
N ALA A 261 34.17 46.51 -35.21
CA ALA A 261 34.25 47.95 -34.92
C ALA A 261 34.85 48.20 -33.52
N LEU A 262 35.77 49.16 -33.43
CA LEU A 262 36.56 49.62 -32.27
C LEU A 262 36.10 51.07 -31.90
N PRO A 263 36.44 51.68 -30.73
CA PRO A 263 37.82 51.73 -30.21
C PRO A 263 38.09 51.80 -28.67
N VAL A 264 39.38 51.54 -28.33
CA VAL A 264 40.18 51.90 -27.12
C VAL A 264 40.01 51.04 -25.84
N THR A 265 41.02 50.51 -25.12
CA THR A 265 42.45 50.15 -25.30
C THR A 265 42.83 49.25 -24.11
N VAL A 266 43.29 48.01 -24.33
CA VAL A 266 44.16 47.27 -23.40
C VAL A 266 45.15 46.45 -24.23
N LYS A 267 46.44 46.56 -23.91
CA LYS A 267 47.57 45.99 -24.67
C LYS A 267 47.44 44.46 -24.79
N SER A 268 47.42 43.97 -26.03
CA SER A 268 47.59 42.56 -26.39
C SER A 268 49.03 42.32 -26.83
N GLU A 269 49.67 41.35 -26.19
CA GLU A 269 50.95 40.78 -26.59
C GLU A 269 50.70 39.85 -27.78
N LYS A 270 51.32 40.15 -28.93
CA LYS A 270 51.13 39.43 -30.20
C LYS A 270 51.63 37.99 -30.08
N SER A 271 50.76 37.01 -30.31
CA SER A 271 51.17 35.63 -30.56
C SER A 271 51.85 35.53 -31.93
N ASP A 272 53.14 35.20 -31.95
CA ASP A 272 53.92 35.05 -33.17
C ASP A 272 53.33 34.00 -34.13
N PRO A 273 53.05 34.33 -35.41
CA PRO A 273 52.57 33.37 -36.42
C PRO A 273 53.61 32.28 -36.74
N VAL A 274 54.86 32.46 -36.30
CA VAL A 274 55.93 31.46 -36.39
C VAL A 274 55.75 30.36 -35.33
N ALA A 275 55.20 30.67 -34.16
CA ALA A 275 54.97 29.69 -33.08
C ALA A 275 53.83 28.71 -33.40
N GLU A 276 52.74 29.18 -34.01
CA GLU A 276 51.65 28.33 -34.50
C GLU A 276 52.09 27.40 -35.65
N ARG A 277 52.90 27.91 -36.59
CA ARG A 277 53.48 27.08 -37.66
C ARG A 277 54.45 26.04 -37.11
N ARG A 278 55.19 26.33 -36.03
CA ARG A 278 56.06 25.36 -35.34
C ARG A 278 55.25 24.28 -34.62
N LYS A 279 54.15 24.64 -33.93
CA LYS A 279 53.23 23.68 -33.29
C LYS A 279 52.55 22.76 -34.32
N ALA A 280 52.12 23.30 -35.47
CA ALA A 280 51.52 22.50 -36.53
C ALA A 280 52.50 21.50 -37.19
N ARG A 281 53.79 21.88 -37.33
CA ARG A 281 54.83 20.96 -37.83
C ARG A 281 55.18 19.87 -36.81
N ALA A 282 55.19 20.21 -35.52
CA ALA A 282 55.42 19.24 -34.44
C ALA A 282 54.30 18.19 -34.37
N MET A 283 53.03 18.60 -34.50
CA MET A 283 51.90 17.65 -34.53
C MET A 283 51.93 16.74 -35.76
N LYS A 284 52.26 17.25 -36.96
CA LYS A 284 52.43 16.41 -38.16
C LYS A 284 53.58 15.41 -38.04
N ALA A 285 54.71 15.81 -37.45
CA ALA A 285 55.85 14.91 -37.25
C ALA A 285 55.53 13.78 -36.25
N LEU A 286 54.65 14.04 -35.27
CA LEU A 286 54.19 13.03 -34.32
C LEU A 286 53.23 12.03 -34.98
N ASP A 287 52.28 12.51 -35.79
CA ASP A 287 51.36 11.65 -36.55
C ASP A 287 52.10 10.74 -37.55
N GLU A 288 53.15 11.26 -38.19
CA GLU A 288 53.98 10.46 -39.11
C GLU A 288 54.76 9.35 -38.36
N LYS A 289 55.23 9.64 -37.14
CA LYS A 289 55.88 8.64 -36.28
C LYS A 289 54.90 7.55 -35.81
N LEU A 290 53.69 7.93 -35.43
CA LEU A 290 52.63 6.98 -35.05
C LEU A 290 52.18 6.12 -36.24
N ALA A 291 52.07 6.70 -37.44
CA ALA A 291 51.75 5.95 -38.66
C ALA A 291 52.86 4.97 -39.06
N LYS A 292 54.14 5.34 -38.87
CA LYS A 292 55.28 4.41 -39.06
C LYS A 292 55.25 3.26 -38.06
N LEU A 293 54.97 3.53 -36.78
CA LEU A 293 54.84 2.50 -35.75
C LEU A 293 53.67 1.54 -36.04
N ALA A 294 52.51 2.07 -36.45
CA ALA A 294 51.37 1.25 -36.84
C ALA A 294 51.68 0.33 -38.03
N ARG A 295 52.41 0.81 -39.05
CA ARG A 295 52.83 -0.04 -40.18
C ARG A 295 53.79 -1.14 -39.75
N VAL A 296 54.74 -0.85 -38.86
CA VAL A 296 55.69 -1.87 -38.34
C VAL A 296 54.97 -2.93 -37.51
N ILE A 297 53.96 -2.56 -36.71
CA ILE A 297 53.15 -3.50 -35.92
C ILE A 297 52.30 -4.39 -36.85
N ILE A 298 51.66 -3.81 -37.87
CA ILE A 298 50.85 -4.56 -38.85
C ILE A 298 51.73 -5.50 -39.69
N GLN A 299 52.96 -5.08 -40.05
CA GLN A 299 53.91 -5.95 -40.76
C GLN A 299 54.41 -7.10 -39.89
N ARG A 300 54.63 -6.88 -38.58
CA ARG A 300 55.02 -7.97 -37.65
C ARG A 300 53.89 -8.97 -37.38
N ILE A 301 52.63 -8.52 -37.33
CA ILE A 301 51.48 -9.42 -37.13
C ILE A 301 51.24 -10.31 -38.36
N LYS A 302 51.56 -9.83 -39.57
CA LYS A 302 51.37 -10.59 -40.82
C LYS A 302 52.36 -11.75 -41.03
N TYR A 303 53.50 -11.74 -40.36
CA TYR A 303 54.53 -12.80 -40.45
C TYR A 303 54.45 -13.87 -39.34
N CYS A 304 53.58 -13.71 -38.34
CA CYS A 304 53.52 -14.61 -37.17
C CYS A 304 52.34 -15.60 -37.14
N ILE A 305 51.49 -15.68 -38.17
CA ILE A 305 50.37 -16.63 -38.16
C ILE A 305 50.23 -17.33 -39.52
N PRO A 306 50.77 -18.54 -39.69
CA PRO A 306 50.21 -19.46 -40.65
C PRO A 306 48.97 -20.11 -40.03
N ARG A 307 47.85 -20.03 -40.77
CA ARG A 307 46.83 -21.08 -40.86
C ARG A 307 46.15 -21.49 -39.54
N ILE A 308 44.99 -20.89 -39.25
CA ILE A 308 43.77 -21.60 -38.80
C ILE A 308 42.59 -20.79 -39.34
N SER A 309 41.96 -21.33 -40.37
CA SER A 309 40.64 -20.94 -40.85
C SER A 309 39.78 -22.20 -40.79
N THR A 310 38.82 -22.25 -39.87
CA THR A 310 37.51 -22.89 -40.07
C THR A 310 36.67 -22.79 -38.80
N MET A 311 35.39 -22.45 -38.98
CA MET A 311 34.28 -22.47 -38.02
C MET A 311 34.15 -21.31 -37.02
N SER A 312 33.76 -20.14 -37.53
CA SER A 312 32.66 -19.35 -36.95
C SER A 312 32.33 -18.18 -37.89
N GLN A 313 31.62 -18.50 -38.98
CA GLN A 313 30.96 -17.49 -39.81
C GLN A 313 29.50 -17.90 -39.88
N HIS A 314 28.66 -17.24 -39.07
CA HIS A 314 27.31 -16.77 -39.39
C HIS A 314 26.58 -16.31 -38.11
N MET A 315 27.06 -15.23 -37.50
CA MET A 315 26.19 -14.28 -36.80
C MET A 315 26.52 -12.89 -37.32
N ASN A 316 25.50 -12.19 -37.80
CA ASN A 316 25.60 -10.95 -38.59
C ASN A 316 26.35 -9.83 -37.84
N ALA A 317 27.63 -9.65 -38.16
CA ALA A 317 28.45 -8.52 -37.72
C ALA A 317 27.96 -7.15 -38.26
N SER A 318 27.00 -7.13 -39.19
CA SER A 318 26.49 -5.89 -39.81
C SER A 318 25.58 -5.06 -38.90
N TRP A 319 24.82 -5.68 -37.99
CA TRP A 319 23.93 -4.96 -37.07
C TRP A 319 24.66 -4.46 -35.82
N LEU A 320 25.53 -5.29 -35.24
CA LEU A 320 26.41 -4.90 -34.13
C LEU A 320 27.38 -3.77 -34.52
N GLY A 321 27.86 -3.76 -35.77
CA GLY A 321 28.68 -2.66 -36.30
C GLY A 321 27.92 -1.33 -36.46
N LYS A 322 26.62 -1.38 -36.76
CA LYS A 322 25.74 -0.19 -36.82
C LYS A 322 25.39 0.34 -35.43
N LEU A 323 25.25 -0.53 -34.42
CA LEU A 323 25.06 -0.13 -33.03
C LEU A 323 26.29 0.59 -32.42
N ARG A 324 27.50 0.34 -32.95
CA ARG A 324 28.70 1.08 -32.55
C ARG A 324 28.60 2.58 -32.86
N ASN A 325 27.80 2.97 -33.85
CA ASN A 325 27.53 4.37 -34.18
C ASN A 325 26.43 5.00 -33.28
N VAL A 326 25.80 4.20 -32.41
CA VAL A 326 24.81 4.63 -31.41
C VAL A 326 25.44 4.71 -30.01
N ASP A 327 26.78 4.58 -29.91
CA ASP A 327 27.51 4.84 -28.66
C ASP A 327 27.51 6.36 -28.39
N PHE A 328 26.51 6.80 -27.61
CA PHE A 328 26.25 8.20 -27.30
C PHE A 328 27.35 8.83 -26.43
N ASN A 329 28.22 8.01 -25.82
CA ASN A 329 29.29 8.45 -24.95
C ASN A 329 30.65 8.21 -25.61
N PRO A 330 31.35 9.25 -26.10
CA PRO A 330 32.73 9.11 -26.53
C PRO A 330 33.57 8.66 -25.32
N LYS A 331 34.17 7.47 -25.40
CA LYS A 331 35.09 6.97 -24.38
C LYS A 331 36.21 7.99 -24.21
N THR A 332 36.27 8.63 -23.05
CA THR A 332 37.34 9.57 -22.74
C THR A 332 38.68 8.84 -22.81
N LEU A 333 39.64 9.42 -23.54
CA LEU A 333 41.00 8.90 -23.62
C LEU A 333 41.58 8.82 -22.21
N ASP A 334 42.31 7.75 -21.90
CA ASP A 334 42.81 7.49 -20.54
C ASP A 334 43.77 8.58 -20.04
N GLU A 335 44.34 9.38 -20.94
CA GLU A 335 45.17 10.55 -20.63
C GLU A 335 44.40 11.68 -19.91
N PHE A 336 43.08 11.75 -20.04
CA PHE A 336 42.24 12.74 -19.34
C PHE A 336 41.57 12.18 -18.07
N LYS A 337 41.86 10.92 -17.68
CA LYS A 337 41.30 10.29 -16.48
C LYS A 337 42.30 10.36 -15.33
N VAL A 338 41.98 11.14 -14.31
CA VAL A 338 42.73 11.13 -13.05
C VAL A 338 42.19 10.02 -12.17
N LYS A 339 43.00 8.99 -11.90
CA LYS A 339 42.64 7.89 -10.98
C LYS A 339 42.97 8.31 -9.56
N THR A 340 41.97 8.34 -8.69
CA THR A 340 42.14 8.65 -7.26
C THR A 340 41.92 7.41 -6.40
N ILE A 341 42.65 7.30 -5.28
CA ILE A 341 42.47 6.19 -4.31
C ILE A 341 41.06 6.24 -3.71
N ASN A 342 40.57 7.44 -3.40
CA ASN A 342 39.22 7.67 -2.87
C ASN A 342 38.14 7.21 -3.87
N GLY A 343 38.29 7.53 -5.16
CA GLY A 343 37.36 7.07 -6.20
C GLY A 343 37.37 5.54 -6.38
N GLY A 344 38.52 4.90 -6.15
CA GLY A 344 38.63 3.43 -6.13
C GLY A 344 37.85 2.80 -4.97
N ILE A 345 37.95 3.37 -3.77
CA ILE A 345 37.20 2.91 -2.57
C ILE A 345 35.69 3.10 -2.78
N LEU A 346 35.26 4.26 -3.29
CA LEU A 346 33.87 4.54 -3.63
C LEU A 346 33.30 3.59 -4.68
N SER A 347 34.10 3.24 -5.70
CA SER A 347 33.70 2.27 -6.71
C SER A 347 33.47 0.88 -6.11
N LEU A 348 34.35 0.40 -5.22
CA LEU A 348 34.18 -0.87 -4.52
C LEU A 348 32.94 -0.88 -3.61
N LEU A 349 32.73 0.19 -2.85
CA LEU A 349 31.54 0.36 -2.02
C LEU A 349 30.26 0.39 -2.86
N SER A 350 30.29 1.07 -4.02
CA SER A 350 29.14 1.15 -4.92
C SER A 350 28.75 -0.22 -5.49
N ILE A 351 29.72 -1.05 -5.89
CA ILE A 351 29.47 -2.41 -6.38
C ILE A 351 28.87 -3.28 -5.27
N GLY A 352 29.41 -3.19 -4.05
CA GLY A 352 28.87 -3.91 -2.90
C GLY A 352 27.43 -3.49 -2.57
N LEU A 353 27.16 -2.19 -2.57
CA LEU A 353 25.82 -1.65 -2.31
C LEU A 353 24.81 -2.04 -3.40
N ILE A 354 25.19 -1.96 -4.68
CA ILE A 354 24.36 -2.42 -5.79
C ILE A 354 24.05 -3.90 -5.62
N GLY A 355 25.07 -4.73 -5.35
CA GLY A 355 24.88 -6.16 -5.13
C GLY A 355 23.88 -6.46 -4.00
N TYR A 356 24.03 -5.79 -2.86
CA TYR A 356 23.12 -5.94 -1.72
C TYR A 356 21.67 -5.54 -2.08
N LEU A 357 21.48 -4.38 -2.69
CA LEU A 357 20.14 -3.90 -3.07
C LEU A 357 19.49 -4.78 -4.13
N LEU A 358 20.26 -5.29 -5.09
CA LEU A 358 19.77 -6.22 -6.10
C LEU A 358 19.32 -7.55 -5.49
N VAL A 359 20.10 -8.11 -4.56
CA VAL A 359 19.73 -9.35 -3.86
C VAL A 359 18.47 -9.13 -3.01
N SER A 360 18.40 -8.00 -2.29
CA SER A 360 17.23 -7.63 -1.52
C SER A 360 15.97 -7.51 -2.40
N GLU A 361 16.06 -6.80 -3.52
CA GLU A 361 14.93 -6.63 -4.44
C GLU A 361 14.53 -7.96 -5.10
N LEU A 362 15.49 -8.85 -5.36
CA LEU A 362 15.21 -10.19 -5.88
C LEU A 362 14.47 -11.05 -4.85
N ILE A 363 14.91 -11.05 -3.59
CA ILE A 363 14.22 -11.75 -2.50
C ILE A 363 12.81 -11.19 -2.35
N PHE A 364 12.68 -9.86 -2.37
CA PHE A 364 11.37 -9.20 -2.29
C PHE A 364 10.47 -9.59 -3.47
N TYR A 365 11.00 -9.64 -4.69
CA TYR A 365 10.25 -10.06 -5.89
C TYR A 365 9.78 -11.52 -5.81
N LEU A 366 10.60 -12.41 -5.25
CA LEU A 366 10.28 -13.83 -5.07
C LEU A 366 9.34 -14.08 -3.89
N SER A 367 9.27 -13.17 -2.92
CA SER A 367 8.36 -13.25 -1.80
C SER A 367 6.90 -13.07 -2.24
N VAL A 368 5.99 -13.72 -1.50
CA VAL A 368 4.55 -13.59 -1.70
C VAL A 368 4.04 -12.60 -0.69
N ASP A 369 3.32 -11.59 -1.17
CA ASP A 369 2.70 -10.56 -0.32
C ASP A 369 1.24 -10.94 -0.06
N ILE A 370 0.75 -10.70 1.15
CA ILE A 370 -0.63 -11.00 1.54
C ILE A 370 -1.35 -9.68 1.73
N VAL A 371 -2.38 -9.43 0.90
CA VAL A 371 -3.11 -8.17 0.88
C VAL A 371 -4.52 -8.40 1.40
N ASP A 372 -4.85 -7.72 2.49
CA ASP A 372 -6.17 -7.77 3.11
C ASP A 372 -7.05 -6.62 2.62
N LYS A 373 -8.24 -6.94 2.09
CA LYS A 373 -9.25 -5.97 1.70
C LYS A 373 -10.50 -6.15 2.54
N MET A 374 -11.07 -5.05 3.00
CA MET A 374 -12.33 -5.04 3.72
C MET A 374 -13.46 -4.71 2.76
N LEU A 375 -14.46 -5.59 2.68
CA LEU A 375 -15.63 -5.48 1.82
C LEU A 375 -16.92 -5.65 2.63
N VAL A 376 -18.04 -5.27 2.03
CA VAL A 376 -19.36 -5.55 2.61
C VAL A 376 -19.80 -6.93 2.16
N ASP A 377 -20.24 -7.75 3.12
CA ASP A 377 -20.74 -9.07 2.84
C ASP A 377 -22.19 -9.03 2.32
N GLY A 378 -22.37 -9.35 1.04
CA GLY A 378 -23.68 -9.47 0.41
C GLY A 378 -24.33 -10.85 0.55
N SER A 379 -23.64 -11.84 1.12
CA SER A 379 -24.13 -13.23 1.14
C SER A 379 -25.15 -13.46 2.26
N ARG A 380 -26.36 -13.91 1.89
CA ARG A 380 -27.43 -14.30 2.83
C ARG A 380 -27.70 -15.79 2.73
N ASN A 381 -28.22 -16.40 3.79
CA ASN A 381 -28.67 -17.80 3.86
C ASN A 381 -27.62 -18.87 3.46
N ARG A 382 -26.33 -18.62 3.71
CA ARG A 382 -25.29 -19.65 3.58
C ARG A 382 -25.22 -20.51 4.85
N MET A 383 -24.86 -21.79 4.69
CA MET A 383 -24.50 -22.65 5.82
C MET A 383 -23.01 -22.48 6.12
N VAL A 384 -22.66 -22.45 7.40
CA VAL A 384 -21.29 -22.35 7.91
C VAL A 384 -21.07 -23.53 8.83
N THR A 385 -19.95 -24.24 8.66
CA THR A 385 -19.59 -25.37 9.52
C THR A 385 -18.78 -24.88 10.72
N ILE A 386 -19.26 -25.13 11.94
CA ILE A 386 -18.53 -24.91 13.18
C ILE A 386 -17.79 -26.20 13.51
N ASN A 387 -16.46 -26.16 13.50
CA ASN A 387 -15.58 -27.26 13.88
C ASN A 387 -15.09 -27.00 15.30
N PHE A 388 -15.31 -27.92 16.23
CA PHE A 388 -14.93 -27.71 17.64
C PHE A 388 -14.43 -29.00 18.29
N ASP A 389 -13.62 -28.81 19.32
CA ASP A 389 -13.11 -29.86 20.21
C ASP A 389 -12.93 -29.26 21.60
N VAL A 390 -13.82 -29.66 22.52
CA VAL A 390 -13.92 -29.13 23.87
C VAL A 390 -13.86 -30.28 24.87
N GLU A 391 -12.98 -30.16 25.85
CA GLU A 391 -12.77 -31.09 26.95
C GLU A 391 -13.37 -30.53 28.24
N PHE A 392 -14.13 -31.36 28.95
CA PHE A 392 -14.75 -31.06 30.23
C PHE A 392 -14.23 -32.05 31.29
N PRO A 393 -13.18 -31.69 32.07
CA PRO A 393 -12.53 -32.64 32.97
C PRO A 393 -13.43 -33.18 34.11
N ARG A 394 -14.45 -32.42 34.52
CA ARG A 394 -15.34 -32.74 35.65
C ARG A 394 -16.81 -32.86 35.24
N MET A 395 -17.08 -33.25 34.00
CA MET A 395 -18.44 -33.51 33.52
C MET A 395 -18.49 -34.82 32.70
N PRO A 396 -19.22 -35.84 33.17
CA PRO A 396 -19.40 -37.12 32.47
C PRO A 396 -20.15 -37.00 31.13
N CYS A 397 -19.79 -37.84 30.15
CA CYS A 397 -20.41 -37.82 28.81
C CYS A 397 -21.89 -38.25 28.80
N SER A 398 -22.36 -38.97 29.82
CA SER A 398 -23.76 -39.42 29.95
C SER A 398 -24.74 -38.27 30.21
N ILE A 399 -24.24 -37.17 30.80
CA ILE A 399 -25.06 -36.05 31.29
C ILE A 399 -24.90 -34.81 30.39
N VAL A 400 -23.71 -34.58 29.83
CA VAL A 400 -23.46 -33.41 28.98
C VAL A 400 -24.22 -33.54 27.65
N THR A 401 -25.06 -32.55 27.41
CA THR A 401 -25.80 -32.38 26.16
C THR A 401 -25.30 -31.16 25.42
N LEU A 402 -25.18 -31.33 24.11
CA LEU A 402 -24.91 -30.25 23.17
C LEU A 402 -26.25 -29.84 22.54
N GLU A 403 -26.55 -28.55 22.64
CA GLU A 403 -27.72 -27.94 22.01
C GLU A 403 -27.29 -26.78 21.12
N SER A 404 -27.87 -26.71 19.92
CA SER A 404 -27.71 -25.56 19.03
C SER A 404 -29.06 -24.88 18.83
N THR A 405 -29.09 -23.56 19.00
CA THR A 405 -30.28 -22.74 18.75
C THR A 405 -29.94 -21.65 17.74
N GLY A 406 -30.63 -21.67 16.60
CA GLY A 406 -30.59 -20.60 15.60
C GLY A 406 -31.60 -19.48 15.87
N SER A 407 -31.67 -18.49 14.97
CA SER A 407 -32.62 -17.38 15.08
C SER A 407 -34.10 -17.78 14.87
N SER A 408 -34.38 -18.98 14.34
CA SER A 408 -35.73 -19.55 14.19
C SER A 408 -36.28 -20.14 15.49
N GLY A 409 -35.45 -20.28 16.53
CA GLY A 409 -35.84 -20.91 17.80
C GLY A 409 -35.92 -22.44 17.74
N GLU A 410 -35.60 -23.07 16.61
CA GLU A 410 -35.48 -24.52 16.53
C GLU A 410 -34.27 -25.00 17.34
N ILE A 411 -34.50 -25.95 18.24
CA ILE A 411 -33.49 -26.56 19.09
C ILE A 411 -33.13 -27.92 18.48
N HIS A 412 -31.88 -28.07 18.06
CA HIS A 412 -31.36 -29.38 17.65
C HIS A 412 -30.55 -29.98 18.79
N HIS A 413 -31.02 -31.10 19.33
CA HIS A 413 -30.33 -31.87 20.36
C HIS A 413 -29.40 -32.91 19.74
N ASP A 414 -28.15 -32.98 20.24
CA ASP A 414 -27.20 -34.08 20.00
C ASP A 414 -27.17 -34.56 18.54
N ILE A 415 -26.79 -33.65 17.62
CA ILE A 415 -26.79 -33.84 16.17
C ILE A 415 -26.06 -35.16 15.81
N GLN A 416 -26.85 -36.22 15.59
CA GLN A 416 -26.45 -37.61 15.86
C GLN A 416 -25.38 -38.21 14.92
N HIS A 417 -24.90 -37.46 13.92
CA HIS A 417 -24.01 -38.01 12.88
C HIS A 417 -22.65 -37.33 12.74
N SER A 418 -22.40 -36.19 13.42
CA SER A 418 -21.14 -35.43 13.25
C SER A 418 -20.49 -34.99 14.56
N VAL A 419 -21.09 -35.33 15.71
CA VAL A 419 -20.58 -35.01 17.05
C VAL A 419 -20.28 -36.31 17.78
N HIS A 420 -19.07 -36.41 18.32
CA HIS A 420 -18.59 -37.58 19.06
C HIS A 420 -18.28 -37.18 20.50
N LYS A 421 -18.66 -38.04 21.44
CA LYS A 421 -18.37 -37.91 22.87
C LYS A 421 -17.40 -39.01 23.28
N GLN A 422 -16.36 -38.65 24.02
CA GLN A 422 -15.33 -39.57 24.48
C GLN A 422 -15.05 -39.34 25.95
N ALA A 423 -15.16 -40.40 26.77
CA ALA A 423 -14.84 -40.32 28.20
C ALA A 423 -13.33 -40.11 28.40
N ILE A 424 -12.98 -39.19 29.30
CA ILE A 424 -11.61 -38.84 29.65
C ILE A 424 -11.43 -38.90 31.17
N ASP A 425 -10.22 -39.17 31.63
CA ASP A 425 -9.82 -39.02 33.04
C ASP A 425 -9.67 -37.51 33.39
N LEU A 426 -9.60 -37.18 34.68
CA LEU A 426 -9.35 -35.82 35.21
C LEU A 426 -8.10 -35.16 34.59
N ASN A 427 -7.13 -35.96 34.15
CA ASN A 427 -5.89 -35.50 33.50
C ASN A 427 -6.00 -35.36 31.97
N GLY A 428 -7.20 -35.53 31.40
CA GLY A 428 -7.44 -35.47 29.96
C GLY A 428 -6.97 -36.70 29.18
N LYS A 429 -6.65 -37.79 29.85
CA LYS A 429 -6.29 -39.07 29.21
C LYS A 429 -7.54 -39.82 28.81
N ILE A 430 -7.58 -40.35 27.60
CA ILE A 430 -8.71 -41.13 27.08
C ILE A 430 -8.87 -42.41 27.91
N LEU A 431 -10.08 -42.63 28.42
CA LEU A 431 -10.51 -43.93 28.95
C LEU A 431 -10.83 -44.81 27.74
N SER A 432 -10.10 -45.92 27.56
CA SER A 432 -10.11 -46.72 26.33
C SER A 432 -11.51 -47.23 26.02
N ALA A 433 -11.91 -47.14 24.75
CA ALA A 433 -13.21 -47.54 24.23
C ALA A 433 -13.59 -48.99 24.62
N GLY A 434 -14.49 -49.09 25.60
CA GLY A 434 -15.11 -50.34 26.06
C GLY A 434 -16.63 -50.24 26.14
N MET A 435 -17.28 -49.40 25.33
CA MET A 435 -18.71 -49.52 25.04
C MET A 435 -18.97 -48.91 23.67
N LYS A 436 -18.90 -49.78 22.64
CA LYS A 436 -19.69 -49.55 21.44
C LYS A 436 -21.14 -49.41 21.89
N LEU A 437 -21.75 -48.28 21.57
CA LEU A 437 -23.17 -48.06 21.71
C LEU A 437 -23.88 -48.91 20.63
N ASP A 438 -23.89 -50.21 20.82
CA ASP A 438 -24.72 -51.19 20.12
C ASP A 438 -24.79 -52.43 21.01
N SER A 439 -26.02 -52.80 21.39
CA SER A 439 -26.45 -53.87 22.32
C SER A 439 -26.76 -53.46 23.77
N ILE A 440 -27.89 -52.77 23.93
CA ILE A 440 -28.74 -53.00 25.12
C ILE A 440 -29.18 -54.47 25.04
N GLY A 441 -28.52 -55.32 25.81
CA GLY A 441 -28.86 -56.74 25.88
C GLY A 441 -27.63 -57.64 25.93
N LYS A 442 -26.97 -57.68 27.09
CA LYS A 442 -26.58 -58.91 27.78
C LYS A 442 -25.84 -58.58 29.08
N ALA A 443 -26.41 -59.13 30.15
CA ALA A 443 -25.80 -59.25 31.46
C ALA A 443 -24.35 -59.73 31.36
N TRP A 444 -23.47 -59.08 32.12
CA TRP A 444 -22.22 -59.66 32.57
C TRP A 444 -22.15 -59.53 34.08
N THR A 445 -22.54 -60.63 34.72
CA THR A 445 -22.00 -61.06 36.01
C THR A 445 -20.49 -60.98 35.98
N ASN A 446 -19.87 -60.43 37.02
CA ASN A 446 -18.74 -61.05 37.69
C ASN A 446 -18.56 -60.45 39.10
N GLN A 447 -19.00 -61.25 40.04
CA GLN A 447 -18.51 -61.48 41.39
C GLN A 447 -17.08 -60.94 41.65
N SER A 448 -16.99 -60.00 42.60
CA SER A 448 -15.86 -59.90 43.51
C SER A 448 -16.42 -59.45 44.86
N ASP A 449 -16.49 -60.41 45.77
CA ASP A 449 -16.87 -60.24 47.16
C ASP A 449 -15.94 -59.24 47.86
N THR A 450 -16.50 -58.15 48.36
CA THR A 450 -15.94 -57.44 49.52
C THR A 450 -17.08 -57.12 50.48
N VAL A 451 -17.09 -57.87 51.57
CA VAL A 451 -17.91 -57.65 52.76
C VAL A 451 -17.62 -56.25 53.29
N ALA A 452 -18.60 -55.36 53.20
CA ALA A 452 -18.64 -54.10 53.92
C ALA A 452 -19.90 -54.08 54.79
N GLU A 453 -19.69 -53.82 56.07
CA GLU A 453 -20.66 -53.90 57.16
C GLU A 453 -21.90 -53.00 56.92
N GLU A 454 -23.07 -53.61 56.76
CA GLU A 454 -24.35 -52.89 56.79
C GLU A 454 -24.81 -52.69 58.24
N LYS A 455 -24.88 -51.41 58.64
CA LYS A 455 -25.75 -50.97 59.73
C LYS A 455 -27.19 -51.30 59.35
N THR A 456 -27.86 -52.11 60.15
CA THR A 456 -29.27 -52.46 60.00
C THR A 456 -30.16 -51.22 60.07
N VAL A 457 -30.53 -50.69 58.90
CA VAL A 457 -31.67 -49.78 58.73
C VAL A 457 -32.89 -50.66 58.44
N LYS A 458 -33.99 -50.50 59.19
CA LYS A 458 -35.26 -51.15 58.86
C LYS A 458 -35.73 -50.64 57.50
N VAL A 459 -35.66 -51.48 56.48
CA VAL A 459 -36.14 -51.17 55.12
C VAL A 459 -37.68 -51.22 55.13
N GLU A 460 -38.33 -50.09 54.85
CA GLU A 460 -39.78 -50.05 54.59
C GLU A 460 -40.10 -50.78 53.28
N CYS A 461 -41.16 -51.59 53.27
CA CYS A 461 -41.56 -52.42 52.12
C CYS A 461 -42.09 -51.55 50.96
N GLY A 462 -41.40 -51.57 49.81
CA GLY A 462 -41.78 -50.84 48.61
C GLY A 462 -42.96 -51.47 47.85
N SER A 463 -43.72 -50.63 47.14
CA SER A 463 -44.92 -51.04 46.39
C SER A 463 -44.59 -51.66 45.03
N CYS A 464 -45.14 -52.83 44.74
CA CYS A 464 -45.06 -53.48 43.42
C CYS A 464 -46.11 -52.98 42.41
N TYR A 465 -46.78 -51.86 42.67
CA TYR A 465 -47.83 -51.28 41.79
C TYR A 465 -48.90 -52.30 41.34
N GLY A 466 -49.32 -53.17 42.25
CA GLY A 466 -50.35 -54.19 42.01
C GLY A 466 -49.87 -55.47 41.32
N ALA A 467 -48.60 -55.57 40.92
CA ALA A 467 -48.06 -56.75 40.26
C ALA A 467 -47.55 -57.85 41.23
N GLY A 468 -47.22 -57.48 42.47
CA GLY A 468 -46.75 -58.43 43.50
C GLY A 468 -47.83 -59.37 44.03
N ALA A 469 -47.42 -60.48 44.63
CA ALA A 469 -48.27 -61.36 45.44
C ALA A 469 -48.60 -60.74 46.81
N SER A 470 -49.57 -61.32 47.53
CA SER A 470 -49.98 -60.86 48.86
C SER A 470 -48.80 -60.90 49.85
N GLY A 471 -48.21 -59.75 50.18
CA GLY A 471 -47.05 -59.63 51.07
C GLY A 471 -45.69 -59.59 50.38
N GLU A 472 -45.64 -59.55 49.04
CA GLU A 472 -44.41 -59.36 48.27
C GLU A 472 -44.03 -57.87 48.20
N CYS A 473 -42.79 -57.55 48.56
CA CYS A 473 -42.25 -56.18 48.59
C CYS A 473 -41.32 -55.97 47.39
N CYS A 474 -41.51 -54.88 46.65
CA CYS A 474 -40.62 -54.49 45.55
C CYS A 474 -39.82 -53.27 45.97
N ASN A 475 -38.56 -53.49 46.32
CA ASN A 475 -37.67 -52.45 46.82
C ASN A 475 -36.75 -51.91 45.71
N THR A 476 -36.42 -52.73 44.73
CA THR A 476 -35.60 -52.33 43.57
C THR A 476 -36.44 -52.20 42.29
N CYS A 477 -35.90 -51.47 41.31
CA CYS A 477 -36.50 -51.38 39.97
C CYS A 477 -36.61 -52.75 39.30
N GLU A 478 -35.61 -53.62 39.51
CA GLU A 478 -35.58 -54.97 38.97
C GLU A 478 -36.68 -55.83 39.58
N ASP A 479 -36.97 -55.67 40.88
CA ASP A 479 -38.08 -56.37 41.55
C ASP A 479 -39.43 -56.00 40.91
N VAL A 480 -39.65 -54.71 40.61
CA VAL A 480 -40.88 -54.24 39.95
C VAL A 480 -40.98 -54.80 38.52
N GLN A 481 -39.88 -54.78 37.76
CA GLN A 481 -39.84 -55.35 36.41
C GLN A 481 -40.12 -56.85 36.42
N GLN A 482 -39.56 -57.58 37.39
CA GLN A 482 -39.79 -59.02 37.56
C GLN A 482 -41.24 -59.32 37.98
N ALA A 483 -41.84 -58.51 38.85
CA ALA A 483 -43.24 -58.65 39.26
C ALA A 483 -44.21 -58.45 38.09
N TYR A 484 -43.94 -57.48 37.20
CA TYR A 484 -44.75 -57.29 35.99
C TYR A 484 -44.49 -58.39 34.94
N ALA A 485 -43.25 -58.84 34.80
CA ALA A 485 -42.87 -59.90 33.88
C ALA A 485 -43.50 -61.26 34.27
N SER A 486 -43.56 -61.58 35.57
CA SER A 486 -44.16 -62.83 36.07
C SER A 486 -45.66 -62.92 35.77
N ARG A 487 -46.35 -61.77 35.76
CA ARG A 487 -47.77 -61.65 35.36
C ARG A 487 -47.99 -61.38 33.87
N ARG A 488 -46.92 -61.25 33.08
CA ARG A 488 -46.94 -60.84 31.66
C ARG A 488 -47.70 -59.55 31.41
N TRP A 489 -47.61 -58.60 32.34
CA TRP A 489 -48.18 -57.26 32.19
C TRP A 489 -47.20 -56.32 31.50
N ASN A 490 -47.72 -55.39 30.71
CA ASN A 490 -46.88 -54.32 30.18
C ASN A 490 -46.50 -53.38 31.31
N ILE A 491 -45.19 -53.20 31.49
CA ILE A 491 -44.65 -52.29 32.50
C ILE A 491 -45.02 -50.86 32.06
N PRO A 492 -45.61 -50.03 32.95
CA PRO A 492 -45.78 -48.61 32.68
C PRO A 492 -44.40 -47.95 32.45
N SER A 493 -44.36 -46.74 31.89
CA SER A 493 -43.08 -46.10 31.60
C SER A 493 -42.17 -46.08 32.84
N LEU A 494 -40.90 -46.47 32.69
CA LEU A 494 -39.95 -46.61 33.81
C LEU A 494 -39.84 -45.34 34.67
N HIS A 495 -40.18 -44.19 34.11
CA HIS A 495 -40.23 -42.89 34.76
C HIS A 495 -41.40 -42.69 35.74
N THR A 496 -42.40 -43.57 35.75
CA THR A 496 -43.54 -43.54 36.70
C THR A 496 -43.31 -44.38 37.96
N ILE A 497 -42.23 -45.18 37.99
CA ILE A 497 -41.90 -46.11 39.06
C ILE A 497 -40.83 -45.45 39.96
N GLU A 498 -41.17 -45.20 41.22
CA GLU A 498 -40.32 -44.47 42.17
C GLU A 498 -39.00 -45.20 42.44
N GLN A 499 -39.02 -46.54 42.50
CA GLN A 499 -37.85 -47.38 42.69
C GLN A 499 -36.88 -47.33 41.49
N CYS A 500 -37.40 -47.14 40.27
CA CYS A 500 -36.58 -46.97 39.07
C CYS A 500 -35.95 -45.57 39.02
N GLN A 501 -36.72 -44.56 39.39
CA GLN A 501 -36.25 -43.17 39.48
C GLN A 501 -35.12 -43.00 40.51
N LYS A 502 -35.27 -43.59 41.70
CA LYS A 502 -34.22 -43.55 42.75
C LYS A 502 -32.92 -44.21 42.28
N SER A 503 -33.00 -45.37 41.62
CA SER A 503 -31.82 -46.10 41.15
C SER A 503 -31.01 -45.36 40.08
N GLU A 504 -31.66 -44.57 39.21
CA GLU A 504 -31.00 -43.81 38.15
C GLU A 504 -30.32 -42.55 38.71
N ILE A 505 -30.97 -41.89 39.69
CA ILE A 505 -30.40 -40.75 40.42
C ILE A 505 -29.25 -41.18 41.35
N GLU A 506 -29.36 -42.35 41.98
CA GLU A 506 -28.33 -42.89 42.88
C GLU A 506 -27.07 -43.31 42.10
N LYS A 507 -27.21 -43.89 40.90
CA LYS A 507 -26.09 -44.12 39.97
C LYS A 507 -25.39 -42.82 39.55
N LEU A 508 -26.14 -41.72 39.41
CA LEU A 508 -25.60 -40.38 39.09
C LEU A 508 -24.95 -39.69 40.31
N LEU A 509 -25.39 -40.01 41.53
CA LEU A 509 -24.89 -39.42 42.78
C LEU A 509 -23.69 -40.18 43.38
N HIS A 510 -23.60 -41.49 43.17
CA HIS A 510 -22.53 -42.35 43.71
C HIS A 510 -21.34 -42.52 42.78
N SER A 511 -21.44 -42.13 41.50
CA SER A 511 -20.23 -41.96 40.68
C SER A 511 -19.48 -40.75 41.23
N THR A 512 -18.39 -40.98 41.97
CA THR A 512 -17.38 -39.93 42.16
C THR A 512 -17.03 -39.40 40.77
N VAL A 513 -17.09 -38.07 40.59
CA VAL A 513 -16.80 -37.42 39.29
C VAL A 513 -15.29 -37.48 39.04
N GLU A 514 -14.80 -38.68 38.78
CA GLU A 514 -13.44 -39.01 38.38
C GLU A 514 -13.32 -39.11 36.86
N GLU A 515 -14.45 -39.02 36.15
CA GLU A 515 -14.51 -38.98 34.69
C GLU A 515 -15.00 -37.62 34.17
N GLY A 516 -14.37 -37.20 33.08
CA GLY A 516 -14.73 -36.06 32.25
C GLY A 516 -15.17 -36.50 30.85
N CYS A 517 -15.53 -35.52 30.02
CA CYS A 517 -15.97 -35.75 28.65
C CYS A 517 -15.26 -34.85 27.65
N ARG A 518 -14.76 -35.43 26.56
CA ARG A 518 -14.32 -34.71 25.37
C ARG A 518 -15.40 -34.78 24.31
N ILE A 519 -15.85 -33.62 23.84
CA ILE A 519 -16.84 -33.49 22.77
C ILE A 519 -16.19 -32.81 21.59
N TYR A 520 -16.13 -33.51 20.46
CA TYR A 520 -15.54 -33.00 19.23
C TYR A 520 -16.39 -33.35 18.02
N GLY A 521 -16.33 -32.51 16.99
CA GLY A 521 -17.13 -32.72 15.80
C GLY A 521 -17.32 -31.45 14.97
N SER A 522 -18.24 -31.54 14.03
CA SER A 522 -18.64 -30.43 13.18
C SER A 522 -20.15 -30.26 13.14
N ILE A 523 -20.62 -29.01 13.15
CA ILE A 523 -22.05 -28.70 13.06
C ILE A 523 -22.25 -27.68 11.95
N ALA A 524 -23.16 -27.97 11.01
CA ALA A 524 -23.54 -27.03 9.98
C ALA A 524 -24.66 -26.11 10.52
N VAL A 525 -24.38 -24.81 10.63
CA VAL A 525 -25.35 -23.79 11.08
C VAL A 525 -25.65 -22.81 9.97
N THR A 526 -26.84 -22.23 9.96
CA THR A 526 -27.14 -21.10 9.08
C THR A 526 -26.33 -19.86 9.51
N LYS A 527 -25.93 -19.03 8.54
CA LYS A 527 -25.24 -17.75 8.74
C LYS A 527 -26.16 -16.67 9.32
N VAL A 528 -26.58 -16.89 10.56
CA VAL A 528 -27.44 -16.01 11.35
C VAL A 528 -26.91 -15.96 12.78
N HIS A 529 -27.49 -15.11 13.61
CA HIS A 529 -27.20 -15.13 15.05
C HIS A 529 -27.71 -16.43 15.68
N GLY A 530 -26.88 -17.07 16.50
CA GLY A 530 -27.24 -18.30 17.20
C GLY A 530 -26.36 -18.55 18.42
N LYS A 531 -26.66 -19.62 19.13
CA LYS A 531 -25.92 -20.06 20.30
C LYS A 531 -25.72 -21.57 20.30
N VAL A 532 -24.56 -22.00 20.78
CA VAL A 532 -24.25 -23.40 21.10
C VAL A 532 -24.12 -23.50 22.61
N LEU A 533 -24.90 -24.38 23.23
CA LEU A 533 -24.97 -24.57 24.66
C LEU A 533 -24.46 -25.96 25.03
N PHE A 534 -23.58 -26.02 26.02
CA PHE A 534 -23.19 -27.22 26.73
C PHE A 534 -23.73 -27.13 28.15
N ALA A 535 -24.64 -28.05 28.49
CA ALA A 535 -25.29 -28.08 29.79
C ALA A 535 -25.56 -29.52 30.23
N PRO A 536 -25.71 -29.77 31.54
CA PRO A 536 -26.15 -31.06 32.06
C PRO A 536 -27.69 -31.21 31.90
N ALA A 537 -28.21 -31.16 30.67
CA ALA A 537 -29.65 -31.01 30.44
C ALA A 537 -30.43 -32.33 30.35
N LYS A 538 -29.78 -33.47 30.07
CA LYS A 538 -30.47 -34.78 29.93
C LYS A 538 -31.24 -35.19 31.21
N ALA A 539 -30.73 -34.80 32.38
CA ALA A 539 -31.36 -35.04 33.68
C ALA A 539 -32.59 -34.14 33.95
N LEU A 540 -32.71 -32.98 33.28
CA LEU A 540 -33.77 -31.99 33.51
C LEU A 540 -34.87 -32.00 32.44
N LEU A 541 -34.53 -32.40 31.21
CA LEU A 541 -35.46 -32.49 30.08
C LEU A 541 -36.49 -33.63 30.23
N SER A 542 -36.32 -34.54 31.19
CA SER A 542 -37.28 -35.63 31.47
C SER A 542 -38.51 -35.19 32.28
N GLY A 543 -38.62 -33.91 32.64
CA GLY A 543 -39.87 -33.24 33.03
C GLY A 543 -40.56 -33.67 34.32
N TYR A 544 -40.02 -34.60 35.12
CA TYR A 544 -40.77 -35.28 36.19
C TYR A 544 -40.06 -35.42 37.54
N ILE A 545 -39.11 -34.53 37.86
CA ILE A 545 -38.40 -34.60 39.14
C ILE A 545 -38.43 -33.26 39.85
N SER A 546 -38.71 -33.29 41.16
CA SER A 546 -38.74 -32.11 42.04
C SER A 546 -37.51 -31.23 41.77
N THR A 547 -37.77 -30.07 41.21
CA THR A 547 -36.81 -29.26 40.47
C THR A 547 -35.78 -28.58 41.37
N GLU A 548 -35.99 -28.51 42.69
CA GLU A 548 -35.11 -27.76 43.60
C GLU A 548 -33.97 -28.62 44.16
N GLU A 549 -34.23 -29.84 44.63
CA GLU A 549 -33.21 -30.67 45.28
C GLU A 549 -32.20 -31.24 44.27
N ILE A 550 -32.67 -31.61 43.07
CA ILE A 550 -31.78 -32.05 41.99
C ILE A 550 -31.00 -30.87 41.43
N LEU A 551 -31.61 -29.70 41.32
CA LEU A 551 -30.91 -28.49 40.88
C LEU A 551 -29.80 -28.11 41.88
N ASP A 552 -30.10 -28.09 43.19
CA ASP A 552 -29.10 -27.81 44.23
C ASP A 552 -27.98 -28.84 44.25
N LYS A 553 -28.28 -30.14 44.07
CA LYS A 553 -27.27 -31.21 43.95
C LYS A 553 -26.47 -31.12 42.65
N THR A 554 -27.10 -30.80 41.52
CA THR A 554 -26.44 -30.62 40.21
C THR A 554 -25.50 -29.42 40.23
N ILE A 555 -25.96 -28.29 40.78
CA ILE A 555 -25.12 -27.13 41.07
C ILE A 555 -23.96 -27.56 41.97
N LYS A 556 -24.20 -28.42 42.97
CA LYS A 556 -23.15 -28.84 43.91
C LYS A 556 -22.04 -29.71 43.30
N ILE A 557 -22.37 -30.53 42.31
CA ILE A 557 -21.48 -31.57 41.78
C ILE A 557 -20.68 -31.08 40.57
N PHE A 558 -21.29 -30.30 39.68
CA PHE A 558 -20.69 -29.95 38.40
C PHE A 558 -20.09 -28.54 38.40
N ASP A 559 -18.86 -28.43 37.88
CA ASP A 559 -18.24 -27.15 37.56
C ASP A 559 -18.16 -26.95 36.04
N THR A 560 -17.97 -25.71 35.61
CA THR A 560 -17.83 -25.35 34.19
C THR A 560 -16.36 -25.24 33.78
N SER A 561 -15.47 -25.97 34.46
CA SER A 561 -14.06 -26.08 34.08
C SER A 561 -13.96 -26.79 32.73
N HIS A 562 -13.27 -26.18 31.77
CA HIS A 562 -13.21 -26.70 30.41
C HIS A 562 -11.94 -26.25 29.68
N LYS A 563 -11.54 -27.04 28.70
CA LYS A 563 -10.41 -26.78 27.82
C LYS A 563 -10.86 -26.86 26.37
N ILE A 564 -10.68 -25.77 25.63
CA ILE A 564 -11.01 -25.66 24.22
C ILE A 564 -9.73 -25.96 23.44
N ASN A 565 -9.68 -27.12 22.80
CA ASN A 565 -8.54 -27.49 21.96
C ASN A 565 -8.56 -26.66 20.68
N TYR A 566 -9.70 -26.64 19.99
CA TYR A 566 -9.93 -25.73 18.88
C TYR A 566 -11.42 -25.40 18.70
N LEU A 567 -11.68 -24.24 18.12
CA LEU A 567 -13.00 -23.81 17.68
C LEU A 567 -12.82 -22.94 16.44
N ASP A 568 -13.31 -23.40 15.29
CA ASP A 568 -13.15 -22.73 14.01
C ASP A 568 -14.47 -22.70 13.22
N PHE A 569 -14.62 -21.67 12.40
CA PHE A 569 -15.79 -21.47 11.54
C PHE A 569 -15.41 -21.65 10.07
N GLY A 570 -15.55 -22.86 9.55
CA GLY A 570 -15.15 -23.23 8.20
C GLY A 570 -13.77 -23.90 8.14
N GLU A 571 -13.15 -23.85 6.97
CA GLU A 571 -11.84 -24.45 6.71
C GLU A 571 -10.69 -23.55 7.19
N ARG A 572 -9.59 -24.13 7.65
CA ARG A 572 -8.41 -23.35 8.05
C ARG A 572 -7.60 -22.93 6.83
N TYR A 573 -7.18 -21.67 6.79
CA TYR A 573 -6.20 -21.17 5.82
C TYR A 573 -4.82 -20.94 6.50
N PRO A 574 -3.73 -20.80 5.72
CA PRO A 574 -2.40 -20.59 6.28
C PRO A 574 -2.34 -19.38 7.21
N GLU A 575 -1.67 -19.53 8.35
CA GLU A 575 -1.49 -18.48 9.38
C GLU A 575 -2.77 -18.01 10.08
N MET A 576 -3.91 -18.70 9.92
CA MET A 576 -5.12 -18.40 10.68
C MET A 576 -4.91 -18.64 12.18
N LYS A 577 -5.13 -17.60 13.00
CA LYS A 577 -5.04 -17.66 14.46
C LYS A 577 -6.42 -17.47 15.08
N SER A 578 -7.01 -18.56 15.58
CA SER A 578 -8.31 -18.51 16.27
C SER A 578 -8.11 -18.23 17.77
N PRO A 579 -8.79 -17.21 18.36
CA PRO A 579 -8.53 -16.78 19.73
C PRO A 579 -8.75 -17.83 20.84
N LEU A 580 -9.63 -18.81 20.62
CA LEU A 580 -9.95 -19.84 21.63
C LEU A 580 -9.13 -21.13 21.48
N ASN A 581 -8.22 -21.22 20.51
CA ASN A 581 -7.41 -22.43 20.34
C ASN A 581 -6.44 -22.60 21.50
N GLY A 582 -6.52 -23.75 22.18
CA GLY A 582 -5.72 -24.06 23.38
C GLY A 582 -6.15 -23.31 24.65
N HIS A 583 -7.35 -22.72 24.67
CA HIS A 583 -7.85 -21.99 25.84
C HIS A 583 -8.22 -22.96 26.98
N ASN A 584 -7.61 -22.80 28.15
CA ASN A 584 -7.86 -23.65 29.31
C ASN A 584 -8.42 -22.81 30.46
N THR A 585 -9.59 -23.18 30.97
CA THR A 585 -10.28 -22.48 32.05
C THR A 585 -10.55 -23.45 33.19
N ILE A 586 -9.93 -23.19 34.34
CA ILE A 586 -10.07 -23.99 35.55
C ILE A 586 -10.66 -23.11 36.64
N LEU A 587 -11.78 -23.52 37.21
CA LEU A 587 -12.42 -22.80 38.31
C LEU A 587 -11.75 -23.11 39.66
N PRO A 588 -11.65 -22.12 40.56
CA PRO A 588 -11.29 -22.35 41.95
C PRO A 588 -12.21 -23.37 42.62
N LYS A 589 -11.66 -24.18 43.53
CA LYS A 589 -12.42 -25.20 44.26
C LYS A 589 -13.60 -24.56 45.00
N GLY A 590 -14.82 -25.04 44.74
CA GLY A 590 -16.05 -24.57 45.39
C GLY A 590 -16.78 -23.42 44.70
N THR A 591 -16.16 -22.79 43.68
CA THR A 591 -16.85 -21.78 42.85
C THR A 591 -17.57 -22.47 41.69
N ARG A 592 -18.80 -22.00 41.41
CA ARG A 592 -19.63 -22.50 40.31
C ARG A 592 -20.21 -21.32 39.58
N GLY A 593 -20.31 -21.43 38.27
CA GLY A 593 -20.82 -20.34 37.46
C GLY A 593 -21.05 -20.76 36.04
N THR A 594 -21.61 -19.84 35.27
CA THR A 594 -21.83 -20.00 33.83
C THR A 594 -20.78 -19.22 33.06
N TYR A 595 -20.20 -19.85 32.04
CA TYR A 595 -19.32 -19.18 31.09
C TYR A 595 -20.08 -18.86 29.80
N GLN A 596 -19.97 -17.61 29.36
CA GLN A 596 -20.55 -17.12 28.12
C GLN A 596 -19.45 -16.54 27.25
N TYR A 597 -19.25 -17.15 26.08
CA TYR A 597 -18.34 -16.68 25.04
C TYR A 597 -19.15 -16.00 23.94
N PHE A 598 -18.94 -14.70 23.75
CA PHE A 598 -19.53 -13.96 22.64
C PHE A 598 -18.53 -13.91 21.49
N LEU A 599 -18.87 -14.59 20.39
CA LEU A 599 -18.07 -14.76 19.20
C LEU A 599 -18.60 -13.82 18.11
N GLN A 600 -17.83 -12.79 17.77
CA GLN A 600 -18.12 -11.95 16.62
C GLN A 600 -17.40 -12.54 15.40
N VAL A 601 -18.14 -13.24 14.55
CA VAL A 601 -17.64 -13.98 13.39
C VAL A 601 -17.57 -13.06 12.17
N VAL A 602 -16.42 -13.03 11.50
CA VAL A 602 -16.16 -12.19 10.32
C VAL A 602 -15.88 -13.10 9.11
N PRO A 603 -16.77 -13.11 8.11
CA PRO A 603 -16.55 -13.84 6.86
C PRO A 603 -15.23 -13.45 6.22
N THR A 604 -14.47 -14.45 5.76
CA THR A 604 -13.14 -14.26 5.17
C THR A 604 -13.00 -15.14 3.94
N ALA A 605 -12.63 -14.56 2.80
CA ALA A 605 -12.31 -15.31 1.59
C ALA A 605 -10.80 -15.24 1.33
N TYR A 606 -10.14 -16.39 1.27
CA TYR A 606 -8.70 -16.51 1.03
C TYR A 606 -8.43 -16.93 -0.42
N TYR A 607 -7.72 -16.09 -1.16
CA TYR A 607 -7.37 -16.29 -2.57
C TYR A 607 -5.89 -16.65 -2.69
N TYR A 608 -5.63 -17.84 -3.22
CA TYR A 608 -4.28 -18.32 -3.51
C TYR A 608 -3.77 -17.81 -4.86
N LEU A 609 -2.44 -17.80 -5.03
CA LEU A 609 -1.79 -17.48 -6.31
C LEU A 609 -2.17 -18.44 -7.46
N ASN A 610 -2.58 -19.67 -7.14
CA ASN A 610 -3.02 -20.67 -8.13
C ASN A 610 -4.49 -20.50 -8.57
N GLY A 611 -5.20 -19.51 -8.03
CA GLY A 611 -6.62 -19.28 -8.30
C GLY A 611 -7.58 -20.09 -7.42
N GLY A 612 -7.07 -20.88 -6.47
CA GLY A 612 -7.89 -21.53 -5.45
C GLY A 612 -8.49 -20.51 -4.49
N ILE A 613 -9.75 -20.74 -4.07
CA ILE A 613 -10.48 -19.87 -3.15
C ILE A 613 -10.97 -20.72 -1.98
N ILE A 614 -10.69 -20.27 -0.77
CA ILE A 614 -11.24 -20.86 0.46
C ILE A 614 -12.16 -19.83 1.12
N ASP A 615 -13.44 -20.18 1.22
CA ASP A 615 -14.43 -19.42 1.98
C ASP A 615 -14.41 -19.92 3.43
N THR A 616 -13.96 -19.05 4.34
CA THR A 616 -13.84 -19.36 5.78
C THR A 616 -14.28 -18.17 6.62
N ASN A 617 -14.15 -18.25 7.94
CA ASN A 617 -14.48 -17.15 8.83
C ASN A 617 -13.45 -17.05 9.94
N GLN A 618 -13.06 -15.83 10.25
CA GLN A 618 -12.34 -15.50 11.47
C GLN A 618 -13.35 -15.11 12.54
N TYR A 619 -12.92 -15.03 13.79
CA TYR A 619 -13.76 -14.49 14.85
C TYR A 619 -12.94 -13.81 15.93
N SER A 620 -13.55 -12.84 16.61
CA SER A 620 -13.06 -12.31 17.89
C SER A 620 -13.94 -12.82 19.02
N VAL A 621 -13.36 -12.99 20.21
CA VAL A 621 -14.08 -13.49 21.38
C VAL A 621 -14.06 -12.48 22.52
N THR A 622 -15.19 -12.32 23.19
CA THR A 622 -15.25 -11.77 24.55
C THR A 622 -15.85 -12.84 25.48
N GLN A 623 -15.32 -12.93 26.69
CA GLN A 623 -15.76 -13.91 27.68
C GLN A 623 -16.42 -13.20 28.87
N HIS A 624 -17.48 -13.81 29.37
CA HIS A 624 -18.17 -13.37 30.57
C HIS A 624 -18.39 -14.57 31.49
N TYR A 625 -18.07 -14.39 32.77
CA TYR A 625 -18.29 -15.38 33.81
C TYR A 625 -19.28 -14.82 34.81
N GLN A 626 -20.34 -15.58 35.08
CA GLN A 626 -21.33 -15.26 36.10
C GLN A 626 -21.31 -16.35 37.15
N GLU A 627 -20.97 -15.99 38.38
CA GLU A 627 -20.97 -16.90 39.52
C GLU A 627 -22.41 -17.19 39.97
N LEU A 628 -22.73 -18.47 40.20
CA LEU A 628 -24.01 -18.92 40.70
C LEU A 628 -23.97 -18.95 42.23
N THR A 629 -24.67 -18.02 42.87
CA THR A 629 -24.84 -18.01 44.33
C THR A 629 -26.06 -18.85 44.73
N PRO A 630 -26.02 -19.59 45.85
CA PRO A 630 -27.12 -20.47 46.28
C PRO A 630 -28.42 -19.74 46.68
N LEU A 631 -28.40 -18.41 46.72
CA LEU A 631 -29.58 -17.54 46.96
C LEU A 631 -30.09 -16.86 45.67
N GLY A 632 -29.35 -16.98 44.56
CA GLY A 632 -29.70 -16.41 43.26
C GLY A 632 -30.52 -17.37 42.41
N GLU A 633 -31.15 -16.83 41.35
CA GLU A 633 -32.05 -17.52 40.41
C GLU A 633 -31.62 -18.96 40.06
N GLN A 634 -32.62 -19.84 39.92
CA GLN A 634 -32.52 -21.27 39.53
C GLN A 634 -31.90 -21.46 38.13
N GLN A 635 -30.61 -21.15 37.98
CA GLN A 635 -29.87 -21.31 36.73
C GLN A 635 -28.82 -22.42 36.87
N LEU A 636 -28.71 -23.25 35.84
CA LEU A 636 -27.75 -24.35 35.79
C LEU A 636 -26.36 -23.86 35.40
N PRO A 637 -25.29 -24.50 35.92
CA PRO A 637 -23.96 -24.32 35.37
C PRO A 637 -23.96 -24.73 33.90
N MET A 638 -23.60 -23.80 33.02
CA MET A 638 -23.61 -24.00 31.58
C MET A 638 -22.48 -23.23 30.90
N ILE A 639 -22.07 -23.71 29.73
CA ILE A 639 -21.09 -23.06 28.87
C ILE A 639 -21.78 -22.73 27.55
N THR A 640 -21.84 -21.46 27.20
CA THR A 640 -22.54 -20.98 26.01
C THR A 640 -21.57 -20.28 25.06
N PHE A 641 -21.56 -20.70 23.80
CA PHE A 641 -20.91 -19.99 22.69
C PHE A 641 -21.98 -19.27 21.87
N GLN A 642 -22.13 -17.97 22.10
CA GLN A 642 -23.03 -17.12 21.34
C GLN A 642 -22.29 -16.54 20.15
N TYR A 643 -22.73 -16.80 18.93
CA TYR A 643 -22.07 -16.30 17.72
C TYR A 643 -22.94 -15.32 16.94
N LYS A 644 -22.29 -14.29 16.38
CA LYS A 644 -22.94 -13.28 15.54
C LYS A 644 -22.04 -12.96 14.34
N PHE A 645 -22.61 -13.05 13.15
CA PHE A 645 -21.89 -12.70 11.92
C PHE A 645 -21.83 -11.18 11.71
N SER A 646 -20.66 -10.68 11.32
CA SER A 646 -20.42 -9.30 10.93
C SER A 646 -20.92 -9.05 9.50
N PRO A 647 -21.50 -7.87 9.20
CA PRO A 647 -21.82 -7.47 7.83
C PRO A 647 -20.57 -7.11 6.99
N ILE A 648 -19.39 -7.16 7.60
CA ILE A 648 -18.11 -6.87 6.97
C ILE A 648 -17.41 -8.21 6.66
N MET A 649 -16.78 -8.30 5.49
CA MET A 649 -16.00 -9.44 5.03
C MET A 649 -14.55 -9.02 4.76
N PHE A 650 -13.61 -9.89 5.07
CA PHE A 650 -12.22 -9.76 4.63
C PHE A 650 -11.96 -10.60 3.39
N GLN A 651 -11.32 -10.01 2.39
CA GLN A 651 -10.79 -10.69 1.22
C GLN A 651 -9.26 -10.66 1.33
N ILE A 652 -8.67 -11.81 1.61
CA ILE A 652 -7.23 -11.98 1.77
C ILE A 652 -6.68 -12.55 0.47
N GLU A 653 -5.85 -11.78 -0.23
CA GLU A 653 -5.30 -12.18 -1.52
C GLU A 653 -3.78 -12.34 -1.44
N GLN A 654 -3.29 -13.51 -1.86
CA GLN A 654 -1.87 -13.66 -2.15
C GLN A 654 -1.54 -12.95 -3.47
N ARG A 655 -0.60 -12.00 -3.43
CA ARG A 655 -0.15 -11.23 -4.58
C ARG A 655 1.35 -11.37 -4.78
N ARG A 656 1.77 -11.42 -6.04
CA ARG A 656 3.17 -11.25 -6.45
C ARG A 656 3.34 -9.95 -7.23
N ARG A 657 4.51 -9.32 -7.10
CA ARG A 657 4.85 -8.14 -7.89
C ARG A 657 4.98 -8.51 -9.37
N GLY A 658 4.59 -7.58 -10.24
CA GLY A 658 4.73 -7.76 -11.68
C GLY A 658 6.19 -7.66 -12.14
N TYR A 659 6.54 -8.38 -13.21
CA TYR A 659 7.88 -8.37 -13.80
C TYR A 659 8.35 -6.96 -14.22
N LEU A 660 7.45 -6.13 -14.77
CA LEU A 660 7.80 -4.77 -15.17
C LEU A 660 8.18 -3.89 -13.98
N GLN A 661 7.48 -4.05 -12.85
CA GLN A 661 7.79 -3.31 -11.63
C GLN A 661 9.17 -3.67 -11.09
N PHE A 662 9.52 -4.96 -11.14
CA PHE A 662 10.87 -5.42 -10.82
C PHE A 662 11.92 -4.81 -11.75
N LEU A 663 11.72 -4.84 -13.07
CA LEU A 663 12.65 -4.24 -14.05
C LEU A 663 12.87 -2.74 -13.79
N THR A 664 11.80 -1.99 -13.54
CA THR A 664 11.92 -0.56 -13.22
C THR A 664 12.68 -0.32 -11.92
N SER A 665 12.51 -1.20 -10.92
CA SER A 665 13.25 -1.14 -9.64
C SER A 665 14.74 -1.40 -9.86
N LEU A 666 15.10 -2.38 -10.70
CA LEU A 666 16.49 -2.64 -11.08
C LEU A 666 17.15 -1.42 -11.74
N CYS A 667 16.47 -0.80 -12.71
CA CYS A 667 16.97 0.42 -13.37
C CYS A 667 17.13 1.58 -12.37
N ALA A 668 16.19 1.73 -11.44
CA ALA A 668 16.24 2.76 -10.41
C ALA A 668 17.41 2.54 -9.43
N ILE A 669 17.68 1.30 -9.02
CA ILE A 669 18.82 0.96 -8.15
C ILE A 669 20.14 1.31 -8.85
N LEU A 670 20.31 0.87 -10.10
CA LEU A 670 21.53 1.13 -10.88
C LEU A 670 21.75 2.62 -11.13
N GLY A 671 20.72 3.34 -11.58
CA GLY A 671 20.79 4.78 -11.82
C GLY A 671 20.98 5.59 -10.53
N GLY A 672 20.23 5.24 -9.47
CA GLY A 672 20.28 5.90 -8.18
C GLY A 672 21.65 5.81 -7.52
N VAL A 673 22.24 4.61 -7.45
CA VAL A 673 23.58 4.46 -6.87
C VAL A 673 24.64 5.18 -7.69
N PHE A 674 24.57 5.10 -9.03
CA PHE A 674 25.52 5.80 -9.91
C PHE A 674 25.49 7.32 -9.72
N THR A 675 24.29 7.91 -9.68
CA THR A 675 24.13 9.36 -9.47
C THR A 675 24.60 9.81 -8.09
N MET A 676 24.28 9.06 -7.03
CA MET A 676 24.69 9.38 -5.65
C MET A 676 26.20 9.29 -5.47
N VAL A 677 26.82 8.22 -5.99
CA VAL A 677 28.28 8.05 -5.93
C VAL A 677 28.99 9.15 -6.71
N GLY A 678 28.48 9.52 -7.90
CA GLY A 678 29.03 10.62 -8.69
C GLY A 678 28.96 11.98 -7.97
N ALA A 679 27.88 12.24 -7.24
CA ALA A 679 27.75 13.44 -6.42
C ALA A 679 28.76 13.45 -5.26
N VAL A 680 28.89 12.33 -4.54
CA VAL A 680 29.84 12.19 -3.42
C VAL A 680 31.29 12.30 -3.90
N ASP A 681 31.64 11.65 -5.03
CA ASP A 681 32.96 11.74 -5.62
C ASP A 681 33.32 13.17 -6.03
N SER A 682 32.37 13.90 -6.63
CA SER A 682 32.55 15.33 -6.98
C SER A 682 32.83 16.20 -5.76
N ILE A 683 32.13 15.96 -4.64
CA ILE A 683 32.32 16.67 -3.38
C ILE A 683 33.69 16.34 -2.78
N LEU A 684 34.05 15.06 -2.70
CA LEU A 684 35.34 14.62 -2.15
C LEU A 684 36.52 15.13 -2.98
N PHE A 685 36.39 15.16 -4.31
CA PHE A 685 37.38 15.74 -5.20
C PHE A 685 37.54 17.26 -4.97
N ALA A 686 36.44 17.98 -4.76
CA ALA A 686 36.49 19.41 -4.45
C ALA A 686 37.21 19.70 -3.10
N TYR A 687 36.91 18.93 -2.05
CA TYR A 687 37.58 19.05 -0.76
C TYR A 687 39.07 18.68 -0.82
N SER A 688 39.42 17.63 -1.57
CA SER A 688 40.83 17.23 -1.79
C SER A 688 41.64 18.35 -2.44
N ASN A 689 41.07 19.05 -3.42
CA ASN A 689 41.76 20.14 -4.11
C ASN A 689 41.90 21.39 -3.23
N GLN A 690 40.93 21.70 -2.37
CA GLN A 690 41.05 22.81 -1.41
C GLN A 690 42.19 22.58 -0.41
N PHE A 691 42.32 21.37 0.15
CA PHE A 691 43.40 21.05 1.09
C PHE A 691 44.80 21.08 0.45
N SER A 692 44.92 20.66 -0.82
CA SER A 692 46.19 20.73 -1.55
C SER A 692 46.63 22.16 -1.91
N SER A 693 45.72 23.14 -1.85
CA SER A 693 45.99 24.53 -2.22
C SER A 693 46.41 25.44 -1.07
N SER A 694 46.48 24.93 0.17
CA SER A 694 47.03 25.69 1.29
C SER A 694 48.56 25.70 1.21
N PRO A 695 49.22 26.86 1.01
CA PRO A 695 50.67 26.90 0.91
C PRO A 695 51.30 26.46 2.23
N ALA A 696 52.23 25.51 2.14
CA ALA A 696 53.11 25.17 3.23
C ALA A 696 53.86 26.44 3.66
N LEU A 697 53.55 26.94 4.86
CA LEU A 697 54.40 27.89 5.58
C LEU A 697 55.69 27.15 5.97
N THR A 698 56.65 27.15 5.06
CA THR A 698 58.05 26.82 5.36
C THR A 698 58.86 28.10 5.51
N ARG A 699 59.38 28.26 6.73
CA ARG A 699 60.37 29.21 7.27
C ARG A 699 59.91 30.62 7.62
#